data_AF-A0A673JN61-F1
#
_entry.id   AF-A0A673JN61-F1
#
_cell.length_a   1.000
_cell.length_b   1.000
_cell.length_c   1.000
_cell.angle_alpha   90.00
_cell.angle_beta   90.00
_cell.angle_gamma   90.00
#
_symmetry.space_group_name_H-M   'P 1'
#
loop_
_entity.id
_entity.type
_entity.pdbx_description
1 polymer ?
#
loop_
_entity_poly.entity_id
_entity_poly.type
_entity_poly.pdbx_seq_one_letter_code
_entity_poly.pdbx_strand_id
1 'polypeptide(L)'
;MNQLMDVASLRALQMASAMIPRNRPSEGQRILSRAKRGWVWNQMFVLEEFSGPDPILVGRLHTDLDVGTKNIKYVLAGEGAGTIFAISERTGDIHAMKRLDREEKAEYTLTAQVIDRDTNQPLEPPSEFIIKVQDINDNPPQFIEGPYKGSVPEMSQVGTSVTRVTATDADDPVYGNSARLVYSILEGQPYFSIDQTTGKVALAGMDREMREEYLVVIQAKDMGGHMGGLSGTTTVTVTLTDINDNPPKFSKGSYEFTIAEDLGIGKPGGRVKANDRDIGENAKSTYSIIGGDERDVFEIVTDAQTQEGILRLKKPLDFESKKSYNLTVVATNIRADSITGGPYMDQATVKIIVEDADEPPVFTKFTYLFDVHENAATNTVIGAVAARDQDAPHSQVRYFIDRHTDLERQFNINVDDGKITLAKPLDRETDMWHNITVTAAEVPPFYIWPLHFSSPCFNSLSLFILGNHSQISRAIVAIKVLDINDNAPEFATEYEAFLCENGKPGQVRGHQSGPPAASPSHSSSTYLLPIVVTDNGEPPMSSTNTLTIRVCGCSRDGFVQSCNVEAFVLPIGLSMGALIAILACVILLLVIVVLFVTLRRHKNEPLIIKDDEDVRENIIRYDDEGGGEEDTEAFDIATLQNPDGINGYLPRKDIKPDLQFMPRQGQHSGPNGVDVDEFINVRLHEADNDPTAPPYDSIQIYGYEGRGSIAGSLSSLETASSDSDQNYDYLREWGPRFRRLGELYSVGEKASEP
;
A
#
# COMPACT_ATOMS: atom_id res chain seq x y z
N MET A 1 -57.03 22.83 39.41
CA MET A 1 -57.95 22.88 40.59
C MET A 1 -58.33 24.33 40.86
N ASN A 2 -59.39 24.81 40.20
CA ASN A 2 -60.45 25.68 40.74
C ASN A 2 -61.33 26.19 39.59
N GLN A 3 -62.63 26.21 39.88
CA GLN A 3 -63.77 26.82 39.19
C GLN A 3 -64.56 26.02 38.14
N LEU A 4 -65.84 25.87 38.52
CA LEU A 4 -66.99 25.25 37.88
C LEU A 4 -67.68 26.19 36.88
N MET A 5 -68.42 25.55 35.96
CA MET A 5 -69.66 25.98 35.28
C MET A 5 -69.58 27.19 34.33
N ASP A 6 -69.84 26.97 33.03
CA ASP A 6 -70.95 27.68 32.38
C ASP A 6 -71.52 27.01 31.10
N VAL A 7 -72.83 26.87 31.18
CA VAL A 7 -73.96 26.82 30.24
C VAL A 7 -73.72 26.92 28.71
N ALA A 8 -74.30 25.94 28.01
CA ALA A 8 -74.60 25.98 26.58
C ALA A 8 -75.84 26.86 26.29
N SER A 9 -75.70 27.81 25.36
CA SER A 9 -76.79 28.64 24.82
C SER A 9 -77.02 28.29 23.34
N LEU A 10 -78.16 27.69 23.04
CA LEU A 10 -78.69 27.47 21.70
C LEU A 10 -79.53 28.68 21.29
N ARG A 11 -79.08 29.41 20.26
CA ARG A 11 -79.81 30.52 19.63
C ARG A 11 -80.96 29.98 18.77
N ALA A 12 -82.18 30.37 19.13
CA ALA A 12 -83.37 30.26 18.29
C ALA A 12 -83.44 31.43 17.30
N LEU A 13 -83.66 31.13 16.01
CA LEU A 13 -83.97 32.09 14.96
C LEU A 13 -85.45 32.48 15.04
N GLN A 14 -85.69 33.77 15.25
CA GLN A 14 -87.00 34.39 15.41
C GLN A 14 -87.40 35.01 14.06
N MET A 15 -88.48 34.52 13.44
CA MET A 15 -89.12 35.20 12.30
C MET A 15 -90.33 36.01 12.76
N ALA A 16 -90.38 37.24 12.25
CA ALA A 16 -91.28 38.31 12.65
C ALA A 16 -92.74 38.04 12.27
N SER A 17 -93.63 38.45 13.17
CA SER A 17 -95.08 38.48 13.03
C SER A 17 -95.51 39.83 12.45
N ALA A 18 -96.25 39.84 11.33
CA ALA A 18 -96.91 41.02 10.80
C ALA A 18 -98.44 40.83 10.88
N MET A 19 -99.10 41.70 11.66
CA MET A 19 -100.55 41.81 11.80
C MET A 19 -101.15 42.60 10.63
N ILE A 20 -102.21 42.08 10.02
CA ILE A 20 -103.18 42.83 9.17
C ILE A 20 -104.60 42.36 9.54
N PRO A 21 -105.62 43.25 9.61
CA PRO A 21 -106.79 43.06 10.49
C PRO A 21 -107.98 42.33 9.86
N ARG A 22 -108.90 41.95 10.77
CA ARG A 22 -110.17 41.25 10.57
C ARG A 22 -111.11 41.94 9.58
N ASN A 23 -111.63 41.17 8.64
CA ASN A 23 -112.98 41.34 8.09
C ASN A 23 -113.63 39.95 7.93
N ARG A 24 -114.85 39.79 8.46
CA ARG A 24 -115.84 38.74 8.17
C ARG A 24 -117.05 39.47 7.57
N PRO A 25 -117.86 38.90 6.65
CA PRO A 25 -118.60 37.68 6.94
C PRO A 25 -118.96 36.75 5.76
N SER A 26 -119.65 35.66 6.14
CA SER A 26 -120.59 34.80 5.40
C SER A 26 -120.18 33.38 5.06
N GLU A 27 -121.17 32.51 5.30
CA GLU A 27 -121.24 31.07 5.35
C GLU A 27 -120.69 30.30 4.16
N GLY A 28 -120.05 29.17 4.49
CA GLY A 28 -119.77 28.07 3.59
C GLY A 28 -119.11 26.98 4.40
N GLN A 29 -119.88 25.98 4.81
CA GLN A 29 -119.41 24.80 5.55
C GLN A 29 -118.45 23.99 4.68
N ARG A 30 -117.17 24.40 4.66
CA ARG A 30 -116.07 23.60 4.11
C ARG A 30 -115.61 22.64 5.20
N ILE A 31 -115.88 21.37 4.98
CA ILE A 31 -115.23 20.27 5.69
C ILE A 31 -113.72 20.49 5.53
N LEU A 32 -113.05 20.88 6.62
CA LEU A 32 -111.60 20.92 6.68
C LEU A 32 -111.14 19.46 6.79
N SER A 33 -110.86 18.81 5.65
CA SER A 33 -110.06 17.60 5.65
C SER A 33 -108.66 17.99 6.12
N ARG A 34 -108.35 17.66 7.38
CA ARG A 34 -106.99 17.78 7.90
C ARG A 34 -106.15 16.74 7.16
N ALA A 35 -105.53 17.13 6.05
CA ALA A 35 -104.36 16.40 5.55
C ALA A 35 -103.30 16.53 6.66
N LYS A 36 -103.08 15.45 7.43
CA LYS A 36 -101.91 15.36 8.30
C LYS A 36 -100.71 15.63 7.39
N ARG A 37 -99.94 16.68 7.67
CA ARG A 37 -98.58 16.79 7.11
C ARG A 37 -97.84 15.53 7.57
N GLY A 38 -97.73 14.56 6.67
CA GLY A 38 -96.94 13.37 6.87
C GLY A 38 -95.49 13.80 7.05
N TRP A 39 -94.89 13.39 8.16
CA TRP A 39 -93.44 13.35 8.24
C TRP A 39 -93.02 12.25 7.26
N VAL A 40 -92.54 12.63 6.07
CA VAL A 40 -92.02 11.65 5.12
C VAL A 40 -90.62 11.28 5.60
N TRP A 41 -90.53 10.15 6.31
CA TRP A 41 -89.24 9.55 6.65
C TRP A 41 -88.70 8.88 5.39
N ASN A 42 -87.92 9.62 4.61
CA ASN A 42 -87.24 9.09 3.42
C ASN A 42 -86.01 8.24 3.79
N GLN A 43 -85.77 8.00 5.07
CA GLN A 43 -84.60 7.28 5.57
C GLN A 43 -84.99 6.34 6.72
N MET A 44 -84.52 5.10 6.63
CA MET A 44 -84.55 4.11 7.70
C MET A 44 -83.12 3.76 8.08
N PHE A 45 -82.92 3.29 9.31
CA PHE A 45 -81.60 2.93 9.82
C PHE A 45 -81.60 1.47 10.28
N VAL A 46 -80.53 0.76 9.98
CA VAL A 46 -80.28 -0.61 10.42
C VAL A 46 -78.84 -0.69 10.92
N LEU A 47 -78.62 -1.30 12.09
CA LEU A 47 -77.26 -1.52 12.59
C LEU A 47 -76.60 -2.60 11.76
N GLU A 48 -75.34 -2.40 11.39
CA GLU A 48 -74.53 -3.48 10.83
C GLU A 48 -74.26 -4.58 11.85
N GLU A 49 -73.81 -5.75 11.38
CA GLU A 49 -73.33 -6.87 12.20
C GLU A 49 -74.27 -7.32 13.34
N PHE A 50 -75.54 -6.92 13.29
CA PHE A 50 -76.44 -7.04 14.43
C PHE A 50 -76.65 -8.50 14.83
N SER A 51 -76.40 -8.80 16.11
CA SER A 51 -76.31 -10.16 16.63
C SER A 51 -77.66 -10.75 17.10
N GLY A 52 -78.79 -10.12 16.76
CA GLY A 52 -80.13 -10.56 17.19
C GLY A 52 -80.75 -11.67 16.33
N PRO A 53 -81.99 -12.10 16.64
CA PRO A 53 -82.66 -13.15 15.88
C PRO A 53 -83.03 -12.66 14.48
N ASP A 54 -82.57 -13.38 13.46
CA ASP A 54 -82.95 -13.14 12.06
C ASP A 54 -84.42 -13.54 11.79
N PRO A 55 -85.15 -12.81 10.93
CA PRO A 55 -84.72 -11.63 10.18
C PRO A 55 -84.92 -10.32 10.97
N ILE A 56 -84.04 -9.33 10.76
CA ILE A 56 -83.98 -8.10 11.56
C ILE A 56 -85.00 -7.08 11.06
N LEU A 57 -85.91 -6.61 11.92
CA LEU A 57 -86.88 -5.57 11.55
C LEU A 57 -86.18 -4.21 11.36
N VAL A 58 -86.16 -3.69 10.13
CA VAL A 58 -85.55 -2.39 9.77
C VAL A 58 -86.55 -1.25 9.94
N GLY A 59 -87.82 -1.49 9.61
CA GLY A 59 -88.86 -0.48 9.68
C GLY A 59 -90.21 -1.02 9.26
N ARG A 60 -91.25 -0.21 9.45
CA ARG A 60 -92.62 -0.53 9.02
C ARG A 60 -93.17 0.61 8.19
N LEU A 61 -93.66 0.28 7.00
CA LEU A 61 -94.43 1.19 6.17
C LEU A 61 -95.92 1.06 6.49
N HIS A 62 -96.63 2.19 6.46
CA HIS A 62 -98.06 2.24 6.72
C HIS A 62 -98.73 3.17 5.71
N THR A 63 -99.90 2.76 5.20
CA THR A 63 -100.77 3.61 4.38
C THR A 63 -101.94 4.07 5.25
N ASP A 64 -102.36 5.32 5.05
CA ASP A 64 -103.54 5.90 5.70
C ASP A 64 -104.84 5.65 4.90
N LEU A 65 -104.78 4.91 3.80
CA LEU A 65 -105.95 4.42 3.08
C LEU A 65 -106.83 3.59 4.03
N ASP A 66 -108.03 4.09 4.33
CA ASP A 66 -108.98 3.49 5.27
C ASP A 66 -109.13 1.97 5.04
N VAL A 67 -108.65 1.19 6.02
CA VAL A 67 -108.51 -0.28 6.04
C VAL A 67 -109.87 -1.04 6.00
N GLY A 68 -110.95 -0.37 5.58
CA GLY A 68 -112.32 -0.89 5.64
C GLY A 68 -112.87 -1.53 4.35
N THR A 69 -112.26 -1.31 3.17
CA THR A 69 -112.86 -1.79 1.90
C THR A 69 -111.88 -2.32 0.84
N LYS A 70 -110.56 -2.20 1.01
CA LYS A 70 -109.57 -2.66 0.02
C LYS A 70 -108.58 -3.65 0.62
N ASN A 71 -108.34 -4.76 -0.08
CA ASN A 71 -107.36 -5.78 0.28
C ASN A 71 -105.98 -5.29 -0.18
N ILE A 72 -105.22 -4.64 0.70
CA ILE A 72 -103.94 -4.01 0.35
C ILE A 72 -102.78 -5.03 0.35
N LYS A 73 -101.79 -4.80 -0.52
CA LYS A 73 -100.53 -5.54 -0.58
C LYS A 73 -99.35 -4.57 -0.69
N TYR A 74 -98.38 -4.72 0.20
CA TYR A 74 -97.12 -3.99 0.14
C TYR A 74 -96.12 -4.69 -0.78
N VAL A 75 -95.48 -3.94 -1.68
CA VAL A 75 -94.43 -4.42 -2.59
C VAL A 75 -93.19 -3.56 -2.42
N LEU A 76 -92.03 -4.22 -2.39
CA LEU A 76 -90.71 -3.60 -2.31
C LEU A 76 -89.93 -3.89 -3.59
N ALA A 77 -89.33 -2.86 -4.17
CA ALA A 77 -88.45 -2.93 -5.33
C ALA A 77 -87.20 -2.07 -5.08
N GLY A 78 -86.17 -2.22 -5.90
CA GLY A 78 -84.90 -1.49 -5.78
C GLY A 78 -83.76 -2.40 -5.32
N GLU A 79 -82.72 -1.80 -4.74
CA GLU A 79 -81.47 -2.49 -4.43
C GLU A 79 -81.62 -3.50 -3.29
N GLY A 80 -81.31 -4.78 -3.55
CA GLY A 80 -81.40 -5.83 -2.54
C GLY A 80 -82.83 -6.25 -2.17
N ALA A 81 -83.86 -5.73 -2.84
CA ALA A 81 -85.24 -6.15 -2.63
C ALA A 81 -85.43 -7.64 -2.98
N GLY A 82 -85.99 -8.42 -2.08
CA GLY A 82 -86.22 -9.86 -2.22
C GLY A 82 -85.00 -10.75 -1.90
N THR A 83 -83.81 -10.17 -1.72
CA THR A 83 -82.58 -10.92 -1.42
C THR A 83 -81.91 -10.50 -0.10
N ILE A 84 -81.82 -9.19 0.13
CA ILE A 84 -81.26 -8.56 1.33
C ILE A 84 -82.40 -8.01 2.19
N PHE A 85 -83.39 -7.37 1.57
CA PHE A 85 -84.55 -6.81 2.26
C PHE A 85 -85.86 -7.46 1.79
N ALA A 86 -86.71 -7.85 2.72
CA ALA A 86 -88.03 -8.40 2.43
C ALA A 86 -89.12 -7.60 3.14
N ILE A 87 -90.18 -7.23 2.42
CA ILE A 87 -91.36 -6.60 3.01
C ILE A 87 -92.47 -7.62 3.22
N SER A 88 -93.10 -7.58 4.39
CA SER A 88 -94.33 -8.32 4.66
C SER A 88 -95.49 -7.72 3.89
N GLU A 89 -96.04 -8.48 2.95
CA GLU A 89 -97.14 -8.05 2.07
C GLU A 89 -98.39 -7.58 2.84
N ARG A 90 -98.57 -8.02 4.09
CA ARG A 90 -99.75 -7.70 4.92
C ARG A 90 -99.49 -6.62 5.97
N THR A 91 -98.31 -6.61 6.59
CA THR A 91 -98.02 -5.74 7.73
C THR A 91 -97.18 -4.52 7.36
N GLY A 92 -96.54 -4.53 6.20
CA GLY A 92 -95.61 -3.48 5.78
C GLY A 92 -94.28 -3.50 6.53
N ASP A 93 -94.00 -4.55 7.32
CA ASP A 93 -92.72 -4.74 8.01
C ASP A 93 -91.62 -5.10 7.02
N ILE A 94 -90.57 -4.29 7.00
CA ILE A 94 -89.36 -4.53 6.21
C ILE A 94 -88.33 -5.20 7.11
N HIS A 95 -87.86 -6.37 6.72
CA HIS A 95 -86.80 -7.07 7.41
C HIS A 95 -85.55 -7.19 6.56
N ALA A 96 -84.38 -7.06 7.18
CA ALA A 96 -83.12 -7.50 6.61
C ALA A 96 -83.01 -9.03 6.79
N MET A 97 -82.83 -9.73 5.68
CA MET A 97 -82.76 -11.19 5.60
C MET A 97 -81.33 -11.73 5.72
N LYS A 98 -80.34 -10.83 5.73
CA LYS A 98 -78.93 -11.11 5.87
C LYS A 98 -78.32 -10.08 6.82
N ARG A 99 -77.19 -10.45 7.41
CA ARG A 99 -76.31 -9.50 8.09
C ARG A 99 -75.79 -8.50 7.06
N LEU A 100 -75.75 -7.24 7.47
CA LEU A 100 -75.25 -6.13 6.68
C LEU A 100 -73.91 -5.71 7.25
N ASP A 101 -73.01 -5.33 6.35
CA ASP A 101 -71.67 -4.81 6.61
C ASP A 101 -71.61 -3.45 5.89
N ARG A 102 -71.30 -2.40 6.64
CA ARG A 102 -71.28 -1.02 6.16
C ARG A 102 -70.05 -0.78 5.27
N GLU A 103 -68.91 -1.36 5.60
CA GLU A 103 -67.67 -1.32 4.83
C GLU A 103 -67.87 -1.97 3.44
N GLU A 104 -68.73 -2.99 3.35
CA GLU A 104 -69.18 -3.53 2.07
C GLU A 104 -70.15 -2.57 1.35
N LYS A 105 -71.21 -2.12 2.03
CA LYS A 105 -72.20 -1.18 1.46
C LYS A 105 -72.99 -0.39 2.50
N ALA A 106 -72.71 0.91 2.59
CA ALA A 106 -73.27 1.83 3.59
C ALA A 106 -74.74 2.26 3.39
N GLU A 107 -75.27 2.23 2.16
CA GLU A 107 -76.66 2.64 1.90
C GLU A 107 -77.32 1.87 0.75
N TYR A 108 -78.63 1.70 0.86
CA TYR A 108 -79.47 1.01 -0.12
C TYR A 108 -80.67 1.87 -0.50
N THR A 109 -80.88 2.09 -1.79
CA THR A 109 -82.04 2.83 -2.30
C THR A 109 -83.15 1.86 -2.69
N LEU A 110 -84.29 2.00 -2.01
CA LEU A 110 -85.45 1.15 -2.18
C LEU A 110 -86.70 1.97 -2.52
N THR A 111 -87.63 1.33 -3.22
CA THR A 111 -88.92 1.90 -3.57
C THR A 111 -90.01 0.98 -3.07
N ALA A 112 -90.93 1.50 -2.27
CA ALA A 112 -92.11 0.78 -1.84
C ALA A 112 -93.36 1.28 -2.54
N GLN A 113 -94.29 0.35 -2.82
CA GLN A 113 -95.57 0.66 -3.40
C GLN A 113 -96.67 -0.16 -2.73
N VAL A 114 -97.81 0.48 -2.48
CA VAL A 114 -99.03 -0.19 -2.04
C VAL A 114 -99.89 -0.48 -3.27
N ILE A 115 -100.21 -1.74 -3.47
CA ILE A 115 -101.06 -2.21 -4.57
C ILE A 115 -102.31 -2.87 -4.02
N ASP A 116 -103.35 -2.91 -4.85
CA ASP A 116 -104.53 -3.72 -4.60
C ASP A 116 -104.19 -5.19 -4.82
N ARG A 117 -104.45 -6.04 -3.83
CA ARG A 117 -104.06 -7.46 -3.84
C ARG A 117 -104.80 -8.28 -4.89
N ASP A 118 -106.00 -7.86 -5.28
CA ASP A 118 -106.85 -8.61 -6.20
C ASP A 118 -106.62 -8.17 -7.66
N THR A 119 -106.28 -6.90 -7.88
CA THR A 119 -106.10 -6.31 -9.22
C THR A 119 -104.66 -5.96 -9.59
N ASN A 120 -103.72 -6.02 -8.63
CA ASN A 120 -102.33 -5.55 -8.74
C ASN A 120 -102.20 -4.10 -9.23
N GLN A 121 -103.24 -3.29 -9.10
CA GLN A 121 -103.18 -1.87 -9.47
C GLN A 121 -102.55 -1.05 -8.34
N PRO A 122 -101.68 -0.09 -8.65
CA PRO A 122 -101.09 0.78 -7.65
C PRO A 122 -102.16 1.65 -6.99
N LEU A 123 -102.26 1.56 -5.66
CA LEU A 123 -103.18 2.35 -4.84
C LEU A 123 -102.58 3.71 -4.47
N GLU A 124 -101.25 3.76 -4.39
CA GLU A 124 -100.46 4.97 -4.12
C GLU A 124 -99.29 5.07 -5.11
N PRO A 125 -98.78 6.29 -5.38
CA PRO A 125 -97.53 6.44 -6.10
C PRO A 125 -96.38 5.73 -5.37
N PRO A 126 -95.39 5.19 -6.10
CA PRO A 126 -94.22 4.59 -5.47
C PRO A 126 -93.47 5.61 -4.63
N SER A 127 -93.03 5.20 -3.43
CA SER A 127 -92.26 6.03 -2.51
C SER A 127 -90.83 5.51 -2.42
N GLU A 128 -89.87 6.35 -2.79
CA GLU A 128 -88.44 6.06 -2.63
C GLU A 128 -87.97 6.41 -1.22
N PHE A 129 -87.15 5.54 -0.64
CA PHE A 129 -86.50 5.74 0.65
C PHE A 129 -85.14 5.04 0.68
N ILE A 130 -84.27 5.52 1.56
CA ILE A 130 -82.91 4.99 1.72
C ILE A 130 -82.84 4.23 3.03
N ILE A 131 -82.31 3.01 3.00
CA ILE A 131 -81.86 2.32 4.21
C ILE A 131 -80.38 2.66 4.40
N LYS A 132 -80.07 3.36 5.48
CA LYS A 132 -78.69 3.64 5.90
C LYS A 132 -78.24 2.59 6.90
N VAL A 133 -77.11 1.96 6.61
CA VAL A 133 -76.45 1.06 7.56
C VAL A 133 -75.70 1.92 8.58
N GLN A 134 -76.00 1.72 9.86
CA GLN A 134 -75.35 2.41 10.96
C GLN A 134 -74.11 1.64 11.39
N ASP A 135 -73.04 2.41 11.50
CA ASP A 135 -71.70 1.96 11.85
C ASP A 135 -71.60 1.38 13.27
N ILE A 136 -70.89 0.26 13.41
CA ILE A 136 -70.42 -0.33 14.66
C ILE A 136 -68.91 -0.40 14.58
N ASN A 137 -68.22 -0.04 15.67
CA ASN A 137 -66.76 -0.04 15.71
C ASN A 137 -66.17 -1.46 15.79
N ASP A 138 -66.11 -2.17 14.66
CA ASP A 138 -65.67 -3.56 14.53
C ASP A 138 -64.33 -3.71 13.80
N ASN A 139 -63.85 -2.66 13.10
CA ASN A 139 -62.53 -2.66 12.48
C ASN A 139 -61.48 -2.02 13.38
N PRO A 140 -60.40 -2.72 13.75
CA PRO A 140 -59.31 -2.12 14.50
C PRO A 140 -58.41 -1.23 13.61
N PRO A 141 -57.81 -0.16 14.17
CA PRO A 141 -56.85 0.66 13.44
C PRO A 141 -55.68 -0.15 12.88
N GLN A 142 -55.34 0.06 11.60
CA GLN A 142 -54.24 -0.63 10.92
C GLN A 142 -53.18 0.35 10.40
N PHE A 143 -51.90 0.08 10.70
CA PHE A 143 -50.78 0.85 10.18
C PHE A 143 -50.47 0.48 8.72
N ILE A 144 -50.27 1.49 7.86
CA ILE A 144 -50.14 1.31 6.41
C ILE A 144 -48.74 0.77 6.02
N GLU A 145 -47.69 1.28 6.66
CA GLU A 145 -46.28 1.06 6.26
C GLU A 145 -45.44 0.44 7.39
N GLY A 146 -46.08 -0.14 8.40
CA GLY A 146 -45.38 -0.78 9.53
C GLY A 146 -44.68 -2.10 9.12
N PRO A 147 -43.52 -2.44 9.71
CA PRO A 147 -42.77 -1.70 10.73
C PRO A 147 -41.98 -0.51 10.16
N TYR A 148 -41.90 0.59 10.92
CA TYR A 148 -41.26 1.83 10.48
C TYR A 148 -39.79 1.91 10.88
N LYS A 149 -39.02 2.70 10.14
CA LYS A 149 -37.65 3.08 10.49
C LYS A 149 -37.52 4.60 10.51
N GLY A 150 -36.70 5.11 11.43
CA GLY A 150 -36.38 6.54 11.53
C GLY A 150 -34.93 6.73 11.91
N SER A 151 -34.34 7.83 11.48
CA SER A 151 -32.98 8.22 11.87
C SER A 151 -32.98 9.65 12.38
N VAL A 152 -32.27 9.90 13.47
CA VAL A 152 -32.15 11.23 14.05
C VAL A 152 -30.71 11.46 14.51
N PRO A 153 -30.13 12.64 14.28
CA PRO A 153 -28.83 12.97 14.86
C PRO A 153 -28.89 12.88 16.38
N GLU A 154 -27.83 12.36 17.00
CA GLU A 154 -27.69 12.47 18.45
C GLU A 154 -27.61 13.94 18.89
N MET A 155 -27.72 14.20 20.20
CA MET A 155 -27.79 15.56 20.75
C MET A 155 -28.89 16.47 20.15
N SER A 156 -29.80 15.92 19.33
CA SER A 156 -30.86 16.69 18.68
C SER A 156 -31.74 17.42 19.69
N GLN A 157 -32.10 18.65 19.35
CA GLN A 157 -32.86 19.52 20.23
C GLN A 157 -34.27 19.03 20.50
N VAL A 158 -34.76 19.56 21.64
CA VAL A 158 -36.14 19.98 21.99
C VAL A 158 -37.32 19.89 20.98
N GLY A 159 -37.50 18.89 20.11
CA GLY A 159 -38.70 18.78 19.24
C GLY A 159 -38.42 18.28 17.84
N THR A 160 -37.21 17.76 17.61
CA THR A 160 -36.75 17.29 16.30
C THR A 160 -37.59 16.11 15.83
N SER A 161 -38.21 16.24 14.65
CA SER A 161 -39.06 15.20 14.07
C SER A 161 -38.23 14.00 13.62
N VAL A 162 -38.48 12.82 14.18
CA VAL A 162 -37.78 11.57 13.81
C VAL A 162 -38.39 10.91 12.59
N THR A 163 -39.69 10.58 12.65
CA THR A 163 -40.43 9.93 11.57
C THR A 163 -41.93 10.20 11.72
N ARG A 164 -42.71 9.92 10.67
CA ARG A 164 -44.16 10.03 10.66
C ARG A 164 -44.77 8.65 10.48
N VAL A 165 -45.62 8.26 11.41
CA VAL A 165 -46.43 7.03 11.30
C VAL A 165 -47.84 7.36 10.84
N THR A 166 -48.51 6.43 10.17
CA THR A 166 -49.89 6.62 9.71
C THR A 166 -50.65 5.30 9.79
N ALA A 167 -51.79 5.35 10.45
CA ALA A 167 -52.77 4.28 10.52
C ALA A 167 -54.09 4.73 9.90
N THR A 168 -54.86 3.75 9.45
CA THR A 168 -56.21 3.90 8.89
C THR A 168 -57.17 3.02 9.63
N ASP A 169 -58.42 3.44 9.67
CA ASP A 169 -59.54 2.71 10.23
C ASP A 169 -60.62 2.63 9.16
N ALA A 170 -61.28 1.48 9.04
CA ALA A 170 -62.26 1.24 7.99
C ALA A 170 -63.65 1.77 8.35
N ASP A 171 -63.92 1.99 9.65
CA ASP A 171 -65.22 2.41 10.18
C ASP A 171 -65.61 3.84 9.72
N ASP A 172 -66.80 4.32 10.08
CA ASP A 172 -67.24 5.69 9.78
C ASP A 172 -66.55 6.73 10.70
N PRO A 173 -65.86 7.76 10.14
CA PRO A 173 -65.30 8.83 10.97
C PRO A 173 -66.35 9.74 11.60
N VAL A 174 -67.59 9.75 11.08
CA VAL A 174 -68.63 10.71 11.50
C VAL A 174 -69.52 10.13 12.60
N TYR A 175 -70.01 8.91 12.43
CA TYR A 175 -70.82 8.23 13.41
C TYR A 175 -69.95 7.69 14.55
N GLY A 176 -70.26 8.03 15.81
CA GLY A 176 -69.55 7.50 16.98
C GLY A 176 -68.09 7.94 17.17
N ASN A 177 -67.46 8.62 16.20
CA ASN A 177 -66.02 8.81 16.06
C ASN A 177 -65.25 7.48 15.89
N SER A 178 -65.88 6.44 15.35
CA SER A 178 -65.30 5.09 15.21
C SER A 178 -64.00 5.13 14.40
N ALA A 179 -63.91 5.89 13.31
CA ALA A 179 -62.64 5.98 12.56
C ALA A 179 -61.66 7.08 13.03
N ARG A 180 -61.92 7.75 14.17
CA ARG A 180 -61.06 8.85 14.64
C ARG A 180 -59.93 8.31 15.51
N LEU A 181 -58.73 8.33 14.96
CA LEU A 181 -57.54 7.77 15.60
C LEU A 181 -56.85 8.73 16.57
N VAL A 182 -56.38 8.18 17.68
CA VAL A 182 -55.46 8.79 18.63
C VAL A 182 -54.20 7.95 18.73
N TYR A 183 -53.05 8.57 18.54
CA TYR A 183 -51.76 7.91 18.65
C TYR A 183 -51.18 8.04 20.05
N SER A 184 -50.58 6.96 20.56
CA SER A 184 -49.87 6.91 21.84
C SER A 184 -48.64 6.01 21.75
N ILE A 185 -47.70 6.16 22.69
CA ILE A 185 -46.51 5.30 22.80
C ILE A 185 -46.71 4.34 23.97
N LEU A 186 -46.58 3.04 23.70
CA LEU A 186 -46.64 1.99 24.72
C LEU A 186 -45.25 1.73 25.32
N GLU A 187 -44.21 1.70 24.49
CA GLU A 187 -42.82 1.48 24.89
C GLU A 187 -41.89 2.46 24.17
N GLY A 188 -40.91 3.02 24.87
CA GLY A 188 -39.99 4.06 24.34
C GLY A 188 -40.00 5.37 25.14
N GLN A 189 -40.85 5.50 26.15
CA GLN A 189 -40.77 6.59 27.13
C GLN A 189 -39.53 6.44 28.02
N PRO A 190 -38.88 7.53 28.47
CA PRO A 190 -39.22 8.94 28.25
C PRO A 190 -38.60 9.58 26.98
N TYR A 191 -37.87 8.79 26.19
CA TYR A 191 -37.01 9.27 25.09
C TYR A 191 -37.76 9.76 23.84
N PHE A 192 -39.01 9.33 23.67
CA PHE A 192 -39.82 9.64 22.50
C PHE A 192 -41.20 10.12 22.95
N SER A 193 -41.68 11.24 22.41
CA SER A 193 -43.09 11.67 22.53
C SER A 193 -43.83 11.39 21.21
N ILE A 194 -45.16 11.43 21.18
CA ILE A 194 -45.92 11.39 19.92
C ILE A 194 -47.01 12.45 19.94
N ASP A 195 -47.12 13.24 18.86
CA ASP A 195 -48.29 14.09 18.67
C ASP A 195 -49.53 13.22 18.46
N GLN A 196 -50.51 13.36 19.34
CA GLN A 196 -51.75 12.56 19.37
C GLN A 196 -52.56 12.65 18.06
N THR A 197 -52.35 13.69 17.25
CA THR A 197 -53.08 13.95 15.99
C THR A 197 -52.21 13.78 14.75
N THR A 198 -50.91 14.09 14.83
CA THR A 198 -50.01 14.08 13.66
C THR A 198 -48.97 12.96 13.66
N GLY A 199 -48.80 12.24 14.77
CA GLY A 199 -47.88 11.11 14.87
C GLY A 199 -46.39 11.48 14.90
N LYS A 200 -46.05 12.74 15.20
CA LYS A 200 -44.65 13.24 15.21
C LYS A 200 -43.93 12.86 16.49
N VAL A 201 -42.68 12.39 16.37
CA VAL A 201 -41.91 11.82 17.48
C VAL A 201 -40.68 12.64 17.88
N ALA A 202 -40.47 12.95 19.19
CA ALA A 202 -39.23 13.58 19.72
C ALA A 202 -39.08 13.58 21.30
N LEU A 203 -37.97 13.12 21.95
CA LEU A 203 -36.96 13.95 22.68
C LEU A 203 -35.93 13.40 23.73
N ALA A 204 -34.73 14.04 23.66
CA ALA A 204 -33.74 14.49 24.67
C ALA A 204 -32.73 13.49 25.27
N GLY A 205 -31.45 13.91 25.28
CA GLY A 205 -30.34 13.23 25.96
C GLY A 205 -29.87 11.94 25.30
N MET A 206 -30.11 11.82 23.99
CA MET A 206 -29.67 10.68 23.18
C MET A 206 -28.21 10.87 22.79
N ASP A 207 -27.43 9.86 23.11
CA ASP A 207 -25.98 9.74 22.93
C ASP A 207 -25.79 8.37 22.27
N ARG A 208 -25.23 8.38 21.05
CA ARG A 208 -25.06 7.19 20.21
C ARG A 208 -23.99 6.27 20.79
N GLU A 209 -22.94 6.83 21.39
CA GLU A 209 -21.86 6.09 22.06
C GLU A 209 -22.37 5.28 23.25
N MET A 210 -23.46 5.73 23.89
CA MET A 210 -24.16 4.96 24.92
C MET A 210 -25.14 3.95 24.33
N ARG A 211 -25.96 4.35 23.34
CA ARG A 211 -26.96 3.48 22.70
C ARG A 211 -27.35 3.97 21.31
N GLU A 212 -26.99 3.21 20.28
CA GLU A 212 -27.23 3.57 18.89
C GLU A 212 -28.67 3.33 18.38
N GLU A 213 -29.40 2.38 18.97
CA GLU A 213 -30.71 1.96 18.47
C GLU A 213 -31.77 1.89 19.56
N TYR A 214 -32.94 2.41 19.24
CA TYR A 214 -34.12 2.41 20.09
C TYR A 214 -35.31 1.79 19.37
N LEU A 215 -36.03 0.92 20.08
CA LEU A 215 -37.29 0.35 19.61
C LEU A 215 -38.44 1.09 20.30
N VAL A 216 -39.35 1.66 19.51
CA VAL A 216 -40.52 2.38 20.00
C VAL A 216 -41.77 1.62 19.56
N VAL A 217 -42.66 1.30 20.50
CA VAL A 217 -43.94 0.66 20.20
C VAL A 217 -45.03 1.74 20.21
N ILE A 218 -45.64 1.97 19.06
CA ILE A 218 -46.72 2.95 18.89
C ILE A 218 -48.05 2.22 18.81
N GLN A 219 -49.05 2.77 19.48
CA GLN A 219 -50.44 2.35 19.39
C GLN A 219 -51.25 3.42 18.67
N ALA A 220 -52.08 2.99 17.72
CA ALA A 220 -53.20 3.78 17.21
C ALA A 220 -54.47 3.21 17.84
N LYS A 221 -55.24 4.06 18.52
CA LYS A 221 -56.49 3.68 19.16
C LYS A 221 -57.62 4.51 18.58
N ASP A 222 -58.70 3.85 18.19
CA ASP A 222 -59.89 4.56 17.75
C ASP A 222 -60.67 5.19 18.92
N MET A 223 -61.67 6.02 18.60
CA MET A 223 -62.56 6.64 19.57
C MET A 223 -63.95 5.98 19.61
N GLY A 224 -64.05 4.70 19.26
CA GLY A 224 -65.29 3.92 19.27
C GLY A 224 -66.04 4.02 20.60
N GLY A 225 -67.23 4.62 20.58
CA GLY A 225 -67.99 5.16 21.72
C GLY A 225 -68.17 4.28 22.98
N HIS A 226 -69.40 3.87 23.30
CA HIS A 226 -69.73 3.28 24.62
C HIS A 226 -69.13 1.88 24.87
N MET A 227 -68.62 1.20 23.85
CA MET A 227 -68.01 -0.13 23.97
C MET A 227 -66.49 -0.08 24.19
N GLY A 228 -65.89 1.12 24.10
CA GLY A 228 -64.44 1.32 24.20
C GLY A 228 -63.75 1.04 22.88
N GLY A 229 -62.78 1.89 22.53
CA GLY A 229 -62.13 1.80 21.22
C GLY A 229 -61.17 0.62 21.04
N LEU A 230 -61.06 0.13 19.80
CA LEU A 230 -60.09 -0.88 19.37
C LEU A 230 -58.73 -0.23 19.14
N SER A 231 -57.69 -1.05 19.07
CA SER A 231 -56.33 -0.55 18.90
C SER A 231 -55.46 -1.47 18.05
N GLY A 232 -54.67 -0.86 17.17
CA GLY A 232 -53.55 -1.50 16.50
C GLY A 232 -52.20 -1.01 17.04
N THR A 233 -51.16 -1.83 16.91
CA THR A 233 -49.80 -1.46 17.31
C THR A 233 -48.81 -1.66 16.16
N THR A 234 -47.74 -0.87 16.16
CA THR A 234 -46.59 -1.02 15.26
C THR A 234 -45.30 -0.71 15.99
N THR A 235 -44.20 -1.27 15.51
CA THR A 235 -42.85 -0.93 15.96
C THR A 235 -42.21 0.13 15.06
N VAL A 236 -41.42 1.01 15.67
CA VAL A 236 -40.54 1.96 14.99
C VAL A 236 -39.12 1.74 15.50
N THR A 237 -38.22 1.40 14.58
CA THR A 237 -36.78 1.31 14.87
C THR A 237 -36.12 2.65 14.61
N VAL A 238 -35.60 3.28 15.66
CA VAL A 238 -34.93 4.58 15.58
C VAL A 238 -33.43 4.38 15.74
N THR A 239 -32.66 4.75 14.72
CA THR A 239 -31.19 4.72 14.73
C THR A 239 -30.64 6.12 14.90
N LEU A 240 -29.73 6.31 15.86
CA LEU A 240 -29.02 7.58 16.02
C LEU A 240 -27.94 7.73 14.95
N THR A 241 -27.89 8.89 14.30
CA THR A 241 -26.78 9.24 13.42
C THR A 241 -25.72 10.01 14.20
N ASP A 242 -24.47 9.63 13.96
CA ASP A 242 -23.28 10.15 14.62
C ASP A 242 -23.10 11.66 14.42
N ILE A 243 -22.80 12.37 15.50
CA ILE A 243 -22.29 13.74 15.52
C ILE A 243 -20.88 13.68 16.09
N ASN A 244 -19.98 14.49 15.54
CA ASN A 244 -18.62 14.62 16.04
C ASN A 244 -18.60 15.36 17.39
N ASP A 245 -18.77 14.64 18.49
CA ASP A 245 -18.81 15.20 19.84
C ASP A 245 -17.76 14.59 20.80
N ASN A 246 -17.06 13.54 20.36
CA ASN A 246 -15.93 12.99 21.11
C ASN A 246 -14.59 13.41 20.49
N PRO A 247 -13.63 13.90 21.30
CA PRO A 247 -12.28 14.13 20.82
C PRO A 247 -11.48 12.82 20.75
N PRO A 248 -10.50 12.72 19.83
CA PRO A 248 -9.57 11.61 19.83
C PRO A 248 -8.76 11.64 21.11
N LYS A 249 -8.57 10.50 21.78
CA LYS A 249 -7.93 10.44 23.10
C LYS A 249 -6.80 9.43 23.17
N PHE A 250 -5.60 9.87 23.56
CA PHE A 250 -4.50 8.95 23.78
C PHE A 250 -4.76 8.06 25.00
N SER A 251 -4.37 6.79 24.89
CA SER A 251 -4.47 5.83 26.00
C SER A 251 -3.49 6.13 27.14
N LYS A 252 -2.38 6.82 26.83
CA LYS A 252 -1.35 7.24 27.79
C LYS A 252 -1.00 8.71 27.57
N GLY A 253 -0.76 9.45 28.66
CA GLY A 253 -0.26 10.84 28.57
C GLY A 253 1.20 10.92 28.10
N SER A 254 1.97 9.83 28.26
CA SER A 254 3.32 9.71 27.72
C SER A 254 3.61 8.31 27.20
N TYR A 255 4.31 8.23 26.08
CA TYR A 255 4.84 7.02 25.49
C TYR A 255 6.36 7.04 25.56
N GLU A 256 6.98 5.88 25.78
CA GLU A 256 8.43 5.74 25.81
C GLU A 256 8.85 4.67 24.82
N PHE A 257 9.76 5.02 23.92
CA PHE A 257 10.36 4.13 22.93
C PHE A 257 11.88 4.17 23.05
N THR A 258 12.50 3.00 22.93
CA THR A 258 13.96 2.88 22.80
C THR A 258 14.25 2.59 21.34
N ILE A 259 15.08 3.42 20.71
CA ILE A 259 15.43 3.33 19.30
C ILE A 259 16.95 3.29 19.19
N ALA A 260 17.50 2.23 18.60
CA ALA A 260 18.92 2.13 18.29
C ALA A 260 19.32 3.18 17.25
N GLU A 261 20.50 3.77 17.39
CA GLU A 261 20.92 4.83 16.47
C GLU A 261 21.18 4.36 15.04
N ASP A 262 21.54 3.09 14.88
CA ASP A 262 21.72 2.39 13.61
C ASP A 262 20.39 2.10 12.87
N LEU A 263 19.26 2.51 13.45
CA LEU A 263 17.95 2.34 12.82
C LEU A 263 17.93 3.04 11.45
N GLY A 264 17.72 2.25 10.39
CA GLY A 264 17.66 2.77 9.03
C GLY A 264 16.55 3.83 8.82
N ILE A 265 16.83 4.80 7.95
CA ILE A 265 15.88 5.85 7.56
C ILE A 265 14.59 5.22 6.99
N GLY A 266 13.44 5.80 7.36
CA GLY A 266 12.09 5.37 7.00
C GLY A 266 11.57 4.18 7.81
N LYS A 267 12.39 3.57 8.67
CA LYS A 267 11.94 2.47 9.54
C LYS A 267 11.09 2.98 10.71
N PRO A 268 10.10 2.18 11.16
CA PRO A 268 9.26 2.56 12.30
C PRO A 268 10.03 2.43 13.61
N GLY A 269 10.08 3.51 14.39
CA GLY A 269 10.68 3.54 15.73
C GLY A 269 9.67 3.41 16.87
N GLY A 270 8.38 3.59 16.59
CA GLY A 270 7.33 3.47 17.59
C GLY A 270 5.94 3.65 16.97
N ARG A 271 4.90 3.29 17.73
CA ARG A 271 3.51 3.49 17.34
C ARG A 271 2.70 4.05 18.49
N VAL A 272 1.92 5.08 18.21
CA VAL A 272 0.97 5.67 19.16
C VAL A 272 -0.43 5.56 18.60
N LYS A 273 -1.43 5.48 19.47
CA LYS A 273 -2.83 5.40 19.07
C LYS A 273 -3.69 6.25 19.98
N ALA A 274 -4.42 7.17 19.37
CA ALA A 274 -5.55 7.84 19.97
C ALA A 274 -6.83 7.10 19.57
N ASN A 275 -7.73 6.94 20.53
CA ASN A 275 -9.04 6.34 20.30
C ASN A 275 -10.09 7.44 20.37
N ASP A 276 -10.89 7.51 19.32
CA ASP A 276 -12.09 8.32 19.24
C ASP A 276 -13.32 7.40 19.41
N ARG A 277 -14.39 7.88 20.04
CA ARG A 277 -15.59 7.08 20.32
C ARG A 277 -16.66 7.20 19.25
N ASP A 278 -16.55 8.22 18.40
CA ASP A 278 -17.42 8.43 17.25
C ASP A 278 -17.26 7.28 16.24
N ILE A 279 -18.03 7.30 15.14
CA ILE A 279 -17.91 6.33 14.04
C ILE A 279 -17.56 6.96 12.69
N GLY A 280 -17.15 6.11 11.75
CA GLY A 280 -16.93 6.52 10.36
C GLY A 280 -15.79 7.52 10.23
N GLU A 281 -16.06 8.66 9.60
CA GLU A 281 -15.09 9.74 9.39
C GLU A 281 -14.83 10.55 10.66
N ASN A 282 -15.83 10.69 11.55
CA ASN A 282 -15.69 11.47 12.79
C ASN A 282 -14.69 10.80 13.76
N ALA A 283 -14.61 9.47 13.70
CA ALA A 283 -13.66 8.66 14.49
C ALA A 283 -12.20 8.68 13.98
N LYS A 284 -11.96 9.12 12.75
CA LYS A 284 -10.64 9.01 12.11
C LYS A 284 -9.70 10.09 12.62
N SER A 285 -8.52 9.64 13.05
CA SER A 285 -7.50 10.51 13.65
C SER A 285 -6.30 10.70 12.72
N THR A 286 -5.85 11.94 12.58
CA THR A 286 -4.60 12.31 11.92
C THR A 286 -3.57 12.73 12.97
N TYR A 287 -2.37 12.19 12.87
CA TYR A 287 -1.28 12.45 13.82
C TYR A 287 -0.28 13.45 13.25
N SER A 288 0.28 14.30 14.10
CA SER A 288 1.38 15.21 13.74
C SER A 288 2.29 15.48 14.92
N ILE A 289 3.56 15.81 14.63
CA ILE A 289 4.53 16.25 15.63
C ILE A 289 4.50 17.78 15.66
N ILE A 290 4.19 18.38 16.81
CA ILE A 290 4.08 19.84 16.98
C ILE A 290 5.23 20.43 17.79
N GLY A 291 6.09 19.60 18.39
CA GLY A 291 7.22 20.07 19.18
C GLY A 291 8.21 18.95 19.52
N GLY A 292 9.39 19.35 19.99
CA GLY A 292 10.44 18.43 20.45
C GLY A 292 11.41 17.94 19.38
N ASP A 293 11.12 18.19 18.09
CA ASP A 293 11.96 17.79 16.96
C ASP A 293 12.49 19.00 16.15
N GLU A 294 13.34 19.81 16.77
CA GLU A 294 13.92 21.01 16.15
C GLU A 294 14.75 20.72 14.89
N ARG A 295 15.27 19.50 14.75
CA ARG A 295 16.13 19.08 13.64
C ARG A 295 15.37 18.29 12.57
N ASP A 296 14.05 18.10 12.70
CA ASP A 296 13.22 17.36 11.75
C ASP A 296 13.81 15.96 11.47
N VAL A 297 14.10 15.25 12.55
CA VAL A 297 14.71 13.91 12.59
C VAL A 297 13.65 12.82 12.50
N PHE A 298 12.44 13.09 13.01
CA PHE A 298 11.33 12.15 13.04
C PHE A 298 10.17 12.64 12.19
N GLU A 299 9.42 11.70 11.64
CA GLU A 299 8.11 11.96 11.04
C GLU A 299 7.07 11.03 11.67
N ILE A 300 5.80 11.44 11.65
CA ILE A 300 4.70 10.57 12.06
C ILE A 300 3.70 10.46 10.92
N VAL A 301 3.32 9.23 10.60
CA VAL A 301 2.39 8.92 9.51
C VAL A 301 1.22 8.13 10.07
N THR A 302 0.00 8.53 9.72
CA THR A 302 -1.20 7.75 10.06
C THR A 302 -1.30 6.51 9.18
N ASP A 303 -1.39 5.34 9.80
CA ASP A 303 -1.74 4.11 9.10
C ASP A 303 -3.23 4.10 8.75
N ALA A 304 -3.56 3.96 7.47
CA ALA A 304 -4.93 4.00 6.99
C ALA A 304 -5.79 2.83 7.51
N GLN A 305 -5.19 1.67 7.78
CA GLN A 305 -5.89 0.46 8.22
C GLN A 305 -6.04 0.41 9.73
N THR A 306 -4.95 0.67 10.48
CA THR A 306 -4.97 0.52 11.94
C THR A 306 -5.36 1.81 12.68
N GLN A 307 -5.36 2.96 11.98
CA GLN A 307 -5.53 4.31 12.54
C GLN A 307 -4.49 4.63 13.63
N GLU A 308 -3.31 4.01 13.55
CA GLU A 308 -2.17 4.27 14.42
C GLU A 308 -1.26 5.34 13.83
N GLY A 309 -0.68 6.18 14.68
CA GLY A 309 0.42 7.07 14.31
C GLY A 309 1.74 6.31 14.37
N ILE A 310 2.32 6.02 13.21
CA ILE A 310 3.61 5.35 13.09
C ILE A 310 4.71 6.42 13.08
N LEU A 311 5.53 6.42 14.14
CA LEU A 311 6.72 7.25 14.22
C LEU A 311 7.83 6.61 13.39
N ARG A 312 8.37 7.35 12.41
CA ARG A 312 9.46 6.91 11.53
C ARG A 312 10.64 7.85 11.60
N LEU A 313 11.80 7.29 11.28
CA LEU A 313 13.03 8.06 11.21
C LEU A 313 13.17 8.76 9.85
N LYS A 314 13.38 10.07 9.84
CA LYS A 314 13.59 10.88 8.63
C LYS A 314 15.06 11.19 8.38
N LYS A 315 15.87 11.28 9.45
CA LYS A 315 17.32 11.52 9.42
C LYS A 315 18.03 10.55 10.38
N PRO A 316 19.29 10.16 10.12
CA PRO A 316 20.01 9.26 11.02
C PRO A 316 20.06 9.82 12.44
N LEU A 317 20.02 8.91 13.41
CA LEU A 317 20.28 9.23 14.81
C LEU A 317 21.79 9.22 15.06
N ASP A 318 22.18 9.85 16.15
CA ASP A 318 23.56 9.97 16.61
C ASP A 318 23.49 10.15 18.13
N PHE A 319 23.85 9.09 18.85
CA PHE A 319 23.79 8.99 20.29
C PHE A 319 24.74 9.98 20.97
N GLU A 320 25.94 10.17 20.43
CA GLU A 320 26.97 11.12 20.89
C GLU A 320 26.44 12.55 20.84
N SER A 321 25.69 12.87 19.78
CA SER A 321 25.06 14.17 19.60
C SER A 321 23.86 14.38 20.53
N LYS A 322 22.91 13.44 20.59
CA LYS A 322 21.67 13.60 21.36
C LYS A 322 21.03 12.27 21.77
N LYS A 323 21.21 11.91 23.04
CA LYS A 323 20.74 10.65 23.65
C LYS A 323 19.22 10.52 23.88
N SER A 324 18.45 11.61 23.78
CA SER A 324 17.00 11.54 23.99
C SER A 324 16.22 12.68 23.34
N TYR A 325 14.99 12.38 22.96
CA TYR A 325 14.03 13.33 22.39
C TYR A 325 12.72 13.29 23.17
N ASN A 326 12.12 14.45 23.40
CA ASN A 326 10.79 14.57 24.01
C ASN A 326 9.88 15.23 22.98
N LEU A 327 9.21 14.42 22.18
CA LEU A 327 8.32 14.88 21.12
C LEU A 327 6.93 15.16 21.68
N THR A 328 6.31 16.25 21.23
CA THR A 328 4.90 16.51 21.48
C THR A 328 4.12 16.08 20.24
N VAL A 329 3.34 15.01 20.38
CA VAL A 329 2.52 14.46 19.30
C VAL A 329 1.06 14.83 19.56
N VAL A 330 0.37 15.32 18.54
CA VAL A 330 -1.05 15.65 18.58
C VAL A 330 -1.81 14.69 17.66
N ALA A 331 -2.93 14.17 18.16
CA ALA A 331 -3.95 13.50 17.36
C ALA A 331 -5.10 14.47 17.14
N THR A 332 -5.57 14.57 15.90
CA THR A 332 -6.64 15.50 15.48
C THR A 332 -7.66 14.74 14.67
N ASN A 333 -8.95 14.97 14.90
CA ASN A 333 -9.99 14.45 14.00
C ASN A 333 -10.34 15.48 12.90
N ILE A 334 -11.27 15.12 12.01
CA ILE A 334 -11.52 15.90 10.79
C ILE A 334 -12.12 17.28 11.13
N ARG A 335 -11.72 18.28 10.34
CA ARG A 335 -11.87 19.73 10.56
C ARG A 335 -13.19 20.21 11.20
N ALA A 336 -12.99 20.87 12.34
CA ALA A 336 -13.71 22.04 12.88
C ALA A 336 -15.23 21.95 12.94
N ASP A 337 -15.73 21.67 14.14
CA ASP A 337 -17.07 22.05 14.51
C ASP A 337 -17.14 23.59 14.67
N SER A 338 -18.27 24.16 14.24
CA SER A 338 -18.54 25.60 14.21
C SER A 338 -18.58 26.25 15.60
N ILE A 339 -18.53 25.45 16.67
CA ILE A 339 -18.70 25.86 18.06
C ILE A 339 -17.35 26.06 18.78
N THR A 340 -16.30 25.30 18.45
CA THR A 340 -15.03 25.26 19.21
C THR A 340 -13.85 25.96 18.52
N GLY A 341 -14.00 26.38 17.26
CA GLY A 341 -12.97 27.15 16.56
C GLY A 341 -11.73 26.36 16.12
N GLY A 342 -11.80 25.01 16.15
CA GLY A 342 -10.75 24.11 15.68
C GLY A 342 -11.19 22.63 15.71
N PRO A 343 -10.44 21.71 15.08
CA PRO A 343 -10.70 20.27 15.19
C PRO A 343 -10.53 19.79 16.64
N TYR A 344 -11.27 18.75 17.04
CA TYR A 344 -10.98 18.11 18.33
C TYR A 344 -9.58 17.50 18.31
N MET A 345 -8.87 17.67 19.41
CA MET A 345 -7.50 17.21 19.52
C MET A 345 -7.15 16.78 20.94
N ASP A 346 -6.19 15.86 21.02
CA ASP A 346 -5.50 15.50 22.25
C ASP A 346 -4.00 15.42 21.97
N GLN A 347 -3.22 15.58 23.02
CA GLN A 347 -1.76 15.63 22.92
C GLN A 347 -1.11 14.65 23.89
N ALA A 348 -0.04 14.00 23.45
CA ALA A 348 0.76 13.12 24.26
C ALA A 348 2.26 13.39 24.05
N THR A 349 3.04 13.14 25.10
CA THR A 349 4.49 13.26 25.03
C THR A 349 5.10 11.91 24.63
N VAL A 350 5.87 11.88 23.54
CA VAL A 350 6.63 10.71 23.13
C VAL A 350 8.10 10.92 23.50
N LYS A 351 8.54 10.20 24.53
CA LYS A 351 9.94 10.15 24.96
C LYS A 351 10.66 9.07 24.16
N ILE A 352 11.71 9.47 23.46
CA ILE A 352 12.57 8.57 22.71
C ILE A 352 13.90 8.53 23.44
N ILE A 353 14.32 7.33 23.82
CA ILE A 353 15.66 7.05 24.31
C ILE A 353 16.44 6.50 23.11
N VAL A 354 17.54 7.16 22.76
CA VAL A 354 18.46 6.63 21.75
C VAL A 354 19.34 5.61 22.44
N GLU A 355 19.36 4.39 21.90
CA GLU A 355 20.25 3.33 22.32
C GLU A 355 21.52 3.40 21.47
N ASP A 356 22.65 3.40 22.17
CA ASP A 356 24.01 3.42 21.64
C ASP A 356 24.26 2.12 20.85
N ALA A 357 24.66 2.25 19.60
CA ALA A 357 25.07 1.13 18.76
C ALA A 357 26.55 1.24 18.46
N ASP A 358 27.26 0.12 18.55
CA ASP A 358 28.71 0.06 18.37
C ASP A 358 29.13 0.48 16.94
N GLU A 359 30.13 1.34 16.83
CA GLU A 359 30.60 2.01 15.61
C GLU A 359 32.12 1.85 15.41
N PRO A 360 32.61 1.89 14.16
CA PRO A 360 34.02 1.66 13.93
C PRO A 360 34.86 2.88 14.32
N PRO A 361 36.09 2.69 14.84
CA PRO A 361 37.00 3.79 15.15
C PRO A 361 37.21 4.70 13.94
N VAL A 362 37.18 6.02 14.11
CA VAL A 362 37.34 6.97 13.00
C VAL A 362 38.71 7.63 13.03
N PHE A 363 39.43 7.61 11.90
CA PHE A 363 40.70 8.33 11.75
C PHE A 363 40.51 9.84 11.80
N THR A 364 41.45 10.53 12.46
CA THR A 364 41.45 12.01 12.57
C THR A 364 41.62 12.72 11.22
N LYS A 365 42.17 12.04 10.22
CA LYS A 365 42.30 12.52 8.83
C LYS A 365 41.94 11.40 7.86
N PHE A 366 41.30 11.76 6.75
CA PHE A 366 41.02 10.82 5.66
C PHE A 366 42.28 10.36 4.91
N THR A 367 43.31 11.21 4.86
CA THR A 367 44.60 10.89 4.25
C THR A 367 45.73 11.56 5.02
N TYR A 368 46.79 10.82 5.29
CA TYR A 368 48.01 11.33 5.90
C TYR A 368 49.09 11.46 4.84
N LEU A 369 49.81 12.57 4.86
CA LEU A 369 50.97 12.82 4.00
C LEU A 369 52.19 12.97 4.89
N PHE A 370 53.20 12.14 4.64
CA PHE A 370 54.49 12.21 5.31
C PHE A 370 55.62 12.28 4.29
N ASP A 371 56.71 12.92 4.69
CA ASP A 371 57.93 13.02 3.89
C ASP A 371 59.06 12.30 4.62
N VAL A 372 59.86 11.53 3.90
CA VAL A 372 61.03 10.83 4.44
C VAL A 372 62.19 10.94 3.45
N HIS A 373 63.39 11.20 3.94
CA HIS A 373 64.59 11.16 3.10
C HIS A 373 64.98 9.70 2.80
N GLU A 374 65.47 9.41 1.60
CA GLU A 374 65.86 8.05 1.23
C GLU A 374 67.02 7.49 2.08
N ASN A 375 67.94 8.37 2.51
CA ASN A 375 69.03 7.99 3.42
C ASN A 375 68.61 7.85 4.89
N ALA A 376 67.32 7.97 5.20
CA ALA A 376 66.83 7.83 6.57
C ALA A 376 67.20 6.45 7.12
N ALA A 377 67.78 6.43 8.31
CA ALA A 377 68.14 5.18 8.97
C ALA A 377 66.88 4.35 9.28
N THR A 378 67.02 3.02 9.32
CA THR A 378 65.96 2.13 9.81
C THR A 378 65.57 2.51 11.25
N ASN A 379 64.28 2.37 11.58
CA ASN A 379 63.60 2.80 12.80
C ASN A 379 63.42 4.31 12.97
N THR A 380 63.69 5.12 11.95
CA THR A 380 63.29 6.53 11.95
C THR A 380 61.78 6.65 11.96
N VAL A 381 61.24 7.57 12.77
CA VAL A 381 59.80 7.85 12.83
C VAL A 381 59.44 8.78 11.68
N ILE A 382 58.58 8.30 10.79
CA ILE A 382 58.12 9.04 9.60
C ILE A 382 56.94 9.94 9.97
N GLY A 383 56.04 9.43 10.80
CA GLY A 383 54.82 10.13 11.20
C GLY A 383 53.99 9.30 12.18
N ALA A 384 52.81 9.79 12.53
CA ALA A 384 51.85 9.07 13.36
C ALA A 384 50.43 9.28 12.84
N VAL A 385 49.66 8.20 12.83
CA VAL A 385 48.22 8.24 12.59
C VAL A 385 47.48 8.16 13.91
N ALA A 386 46.25 8.67 13.95
CA ALA A 386 45.42 8.61 15.13
C ALA A 386 43.96 8.40 14.71
N ALA A 387 43.33 7.39 15.29
CA ALA A 387 41.91 7.11 15.20
C ALA A 387 41.30 7.13 16.60
N ARG A 388 40.01 7.46 16.66
CA ARG A 388 39.25 7.53 17.90
C ARG A 388 37.92 6.82 17.70
N ASP A 389 37.57 6.01 18.68
CA ASP A 389 36.24 5.42 18.83
C ASP A 389 35.30 6.41 19.53
N GLN A 390 34.06 6.51 19.05
CA GLN A 390 33.09 7.51 19.50
C GLN A 390 32.28 7.01 20.71
N ASP A 391 31.92 5.73 20.72
CA ASP A 391 30.99 5.09 21.68
C ASP A 391 31.57 5.07 23.09
N ALA A 392 32.89 4.84 23.18
CA ALA A 392 33.59 4.75 24.44
C ALA A 392 34.84 5.66 24.46
N PRO A 393 34.88 6.68 25.34
CA PRO A 393 36.07 7.56 25.48
C PRO A 393 37.33 6.83 25.97
N HIS A 394 37.24 5.53 26.28
CA HIS A 394 38.33 4.68 26.74
C HIS A 394 38.55 3.42 25.90
N SER A 395 37.89 3.27 24.74
CA SER A 395 38.15 2.10 23.88
C SER A 395 39.57 2.16 23.33
N GLN A 396 40.30 1.04 23.51
CA GLN A 396 41.68 0.92 23.06
C GLN A 396 41.69 0.59 21.56
N VAL A 397 42.04 1.57 20.75
CA VAL A 397 42.21 1.42 19.30
C VAL A 397 43.60 0.85 18.99
N ARG A 398 43.66 -0.19 18.15
CA ARG A 398 44.91 -0.79 17.67
C ARG A 398 45.13 -0.54 16.19
N TYR A 399 46.39 -0.30 15.80
CA TYR A 399 46.77 0.05 14.43
C TYR A 399 47.57 -1.05 13.74
N PHE A 400 47.29 -1.26 12.44
CA PHE A 400 47.97 -2.24 11.60
C PHE A 400 48.16 -1.70 10.18
N ILE A 401 49.29 -2.02 9.54
CA ILE A 401 49.48 -1.74 8.10
C ILE A 401 48.95 -2.94 7.31
N ASP A 402 48.13 -2.68 6.29
CA ASP A 402 47.66 -3.71 5.37
C ASP A 402 48.82 -4.24 4.52
N ARG A 403 49.09 -5.54 4.68
CA ARG A 403 50.19 -6.24 3.99
C ARG A 403 50.09 -6.18 2.47
N HIS A 404 48.90 -6.02 1.90
CA HIS A 404 48.74 -5.91 0.45
C HIS A 404 49.24 -4.57 -0.10
N THR A 405 49.32 -3.56 0.76
CA THR A 405 49.79 -2.21 0.39
C THR A 405 51.26 -1.96 0.72
N ASP A 406 51.87 -2.81 1.55
CA ASP A 406 53.30 -2.81 1.86
C ASP A 406 53.87 -4.23 1.69
N LEU A 407 53.94 -4.68 0.44
CA LEU A 407 54.38 -6.04 0.08
C LEU A 407 55.81 -6.31 0.53
N GLU A 408 56.66 -5.29 0.48
CA GLU A 408 58.07 -5.38 0.84
C GLU A 408 58.31 -5.24 2.34
N ARG A 409 57.30 -4.88 3.14
CA ARG A 409 57.43 -4.58 4.58
C ARG A 409 58.47 -3.50 4.83
N GLN A 410 58.38 -2.42 4.06
CA GLN A 410 59.24 -1.25 4.18
C GLN A 410 58.89 -0.40 5.39
N PHE A 411 57.67 -0.54 5.95
CA PHE A 411 57.18 0.25 7.08
C PHE A 411 56.71 -0.62 8.25
N ASN A 412 56.94 -0.14 9.46
CA ASN A 412 56.41 -0.70 10.70
C ASN A 412 55.48 0.31 11.36
N ILE A 413 54.41 -0.16 12.00
CA ILE A 413 53.53 0.68 12.81
C ILE A 413 53.48 0.18 14.25
N ASN A 414 53.53 1.10 15.21
CA ASN A 414 53.26 0.78 16.61
C ASN A 414 51.76 0.58 16.81
N VAL A 415 51.41 -0.58 17.36
CA VAL A 415 50.03 -1.04 17.53
C VAL A 415 49.22 -0.15 18.47
N ASP A 416 49.85 0.48 19.48
CA ASP A 416 49.14 1.23 20.52
C ASP A 416 49.09 2.75 20.26
N ASP A 417 50.12 3.33 19.62
CA ASP A 417 50.21 4.79 19.43
C ASP A 417 50.20 5.26 17.96
N GLY A 418 50.10 4.33 17.01
CA GLY A 418 49.96 4.63 15.58
C GLY A 418 51.20 5.27 14.94
N LYS A 419 52.37 5.26 15.61
CA LYS A 419 53.61 5.77 15.02
C LYS A 419 54.14 4.84 13.93
N ILE A 420 54.41 5.41 12.76
CA ILE A 420 54.96 4.72 11.60
C ILE A 420 56.47 4.95 11.58
N THR A 421 57.21 3.86 11.44
CA THR A 421 58.68 3.83 11.43
C THR A 421 59.20 3.11 10.19
N LEU A 422 60.38 3.50 9.75
CA LEU A 422 61.02 2.90 8.59
C LEU A 422 61.62 1.52 8.94
N ALA A 423 61.22 0.45 8.25
CA ALA A 423 61.72 -0.90 8.50
C ALA A 423 62.91 -1.27 7.60
N LYS A 424 62.95 -0.73 6.38
CA LYS A 424 63.98 -0.97 5.37
C LYS A 424 64.44 0.36 4.77
N PRO A 425 65.70 0.47 4.29
CA PRO A 425 66.13 1.65 3.54
C PRO A 425 65.23 1.84 2.30
N LEU A 426 64.99 3.09 1.94
CA LEU A 426 64.27 3.47 0.73
C LEU A 426 65.25 3.96 -0.32
N ASP A 427 64.83 3.93 -1.56
CA ASP A 427 65.58 4.40 -2.71
C ASP A 427 64.62 5.16 -3.62
N ARG A 428 64.81 6.47 -3.75
CA ARG A 428 63.86 7.32 -4.46
C ARG A 428 63.84 7.01 -5.95
N GLU A 429 64.97 6.63 -6.52
CA GLU A 429 65.09 6.33 -7.95
C GLU A 429 64.32 5.07 -8.34
N THR A 430 64.09 4.18 -7.37
CA THR A 430 63.19 3.04 -7.54
C THR A 430 61.73 3.47 -7.36
N ASP A 431 61.37 4.03 -6.20
CA ASP A 431 60.00 4.42 -5.86
C ASP A 431 59.95 5.81 -5.19
N MET A 432 59.33 6.78 -5.86
CA MET A 432 59.17 8.14 -5.30
C MET A 432 58.06 8.24 -4.24
N TRP A 433 57.10 7.32 -4.25
CA TRP A 433 55.89 7.39 -3.43
C TRP A 433 55.48 6.00 -2.96
N HIS A 434 55.20 5.88 -1.66
CA HIS A 434 54.60 4.69 -1.08
C HIS A 434 53.23 5.02 -0.52
N ASN A 435 52.21 4.31 -0.99
CA ASN A 435 50.84 4.45 -0.50
C ASN A 435 50.47 3.22 0.30
N ILE A 436 50.51 3.35 1.62
CA ILE A 436 50.13 2.27 2.53
C ILE A 436 48.74 2.53 3.10
N THR A 437 47.97 1.46 3.29
CA THR A 437 46.69 1.53 3.97
C THR A 437 46.89 1.10 5.42
N VAL A 438 46.50 1.98 6.35
CA VAL A 438 46.53 1.70 7.78
C VAL A 438 45.12 1.38 8.23
N THR A 439 44.95 0.27 8.93
CA THR A 439 43.69 -0.17 9.54
C THR A 439 43.73 0.15 11.03
N ALA A 440 42.66 0.77 11.54
CA ALA A 440 42.39 0.90 12.97
C ALA A 440 41.29 -0.09 13.35
N ALA A 441 41.47 -0.80 14.46
CA ALA A 441 40.52 -1.78 14.96
C ALA A 441 40.25 -1.54 16.45
N GLU A 442 38.99 -1.66 16.86
CA GLU A 442 38.64 -1.63 18.27
C GLU A 442 39.00 -2.98 18.95
N VAL A 443 39.37 -2.93 20.23
CA VAL A 443 39.61 -4.12 21.06
C VAL A 443 38.48 -4.26 22.07
N PRO A 444 37.64 -5.31 21.96
CA PRO A 444 36.58 -5.53 22.93
C PRO A 444 37.15 -5.71 24.35
N PRO A 445 36.49 -5.16 25.39
CA PRO A 445 36.99 -5.18 26.77
C PRO A 445 37.19 -6.59 27.38
N PHE A 446 36.68 -7.65 26.74
CA PHE A 446 36.69 -9.02 27.27
C PHE A 446 37.94 -9.87 26.97
N TYR A 447 38.91 -9.39 26.18
CA TYR A 447 40.10 -10.18 25.80
C TYR A 447 41.37 -9.91 26.62
N ILE A 448 41.29 -9.16 27.72
CA ILE A 448 42.44 -8.90 28.60
C ILE A 448 42.45 -9.91 29.76
N TRP A 449 42.80 -11.17 29.50
CA TRP A 449 43.34 -12.06 30.53
C TRP A 449 44.83 -12.29 30.26
N PRO A 450 45.73 -12.00 31.23
CA PRO A 450 47.16 -12.18 31.04
C PRO A 450 47.49 -13.66 31.17
N LEU A 451 47.54 -14.40 30.06
CA LEU A 451 48.22 -15.69 30.04
C LEU A 451 49.73 -15.45 30.02
N HIS A 452 50.33 -15.47 31.21
CA HIS A 452 51.76 -15.60 31.41
C HIS A 452 52.28 -16.88 30.72
N PHE A 453 52.84 -16.76 29.52
CA PHE A 453 53.74 -17.78 28.98
C PHE A 453 54.96 -17.13 28.32
N SER A 454 56.10 -17.36 28.97
CA SER A 454 57.44 -17.04 28.48
C SER A 454 57.82 -18.00 27.35
N SER A 455 57.71 -17.57 26.08
CA SER A 455 58.40 -18.18 24.93
C SER A 455 58.43 -17.23 23.72
N PRO A 456 59.54 -17.14 22.96
CA PRO A 456 59.75 -16.11 21.93
C PRO A 456 59.15 -16.47 20.56
N CYS A 457 57.98 -17.11 20.51
CA CYS A 457 57.40 -17.62 19.25
C CYS A 457 55.93 -17.17 19.07
N PHE A 458 55.62 -15.88 19.22
CA PHE A 458 54.26 -15.38 18.95
C PHE A 458 54.26 -13.95 18.34
N ASN A 459 55.11 -13.68 17.34
CA ASN A 459 54.98 -12.46 16.52
C ASN A 459 54.17 -12.68 15.22
N SER A 460 53.57 -13.85 15.02
CA SER A 460 52.79 -14.17 13.81
C SER A 460 51.37 -14.67 14.05
N LEU A 461 50.91 -14.75 15.30
CA LEU A 461 49.58 -15.28 15.65
C LEU A 461 48.59 -14.24 16.20
N SER A 462 48.96 -12.96 16.33
CA SER A 462 48.01 -11.91 16.73
C SER A 462 47.03 -11.52 15.60
N LEU A 463 47.25 -11.99 14.37
CA LEU A 463 46.37 -11.71 13.23
C LEU A 463 45.21 -12.72 13.09
N PHE A 464 45.27 -13.87 13.79
CA PHE A 464 44.27 -14.96 13.66
C PHE A 464 43.19 -14.97 14.75
N ILE A 465 43.24 -14.03 15.72
CA ILE A 465 42.22 -13.90 16.79
C ILE A 465 41.36 -12.63 16.59
N LEU A 466 41.42 -11.99 15.42
CA LEU A 466 40.43 -11.00 15.00
C LEU A 466 39.43 -11.70 14.07
N GLY A 467 38.66 -12.63 14.64
CA GLY A 467 37.56 -13.26 13.92
C GLY A 467 36.43 -12.25 13.72
N ASN A 468 36.01 -12.06 12.46
CA ASN A 468 34.73 -11.58 11.89
C ASN A 468 33.80 -10.60 12.66
N HIS A 469 34.21 -10.02 13.77
CA HIS A 469 33.41 -9.27 14.73
C HIS A 469 34.14 -8.02 15.26
N SER A 470 35.32 -7.69 14.73
CA SER A 470 36.01 -6.45 15.09
C SER A 470 35.59 -5.32 14.15
N GLN A 471 35.08 -4.23 14.71
CA GLN A 471 34.82 -3.00 13.98
C GLN A 471 36.15 -2.41 13.49
N ILE A 472 36.26 -2.11 12.20
CA ILE A 472 37.50 -1.60 11.59
C ILE A 472 37.25 -0.38 10.72
N SER A 473 38.24 0.49 10.66
CA SER A 473 38.34 1.56 9.68
C SER A 473 39.70 1.57 9.01
N ARG A 474 39.79 2.25 7.86
CA ARG A 474 41.01 2.33 7.06
C ARG A 474 41.29 3.78 6.66
N ALA A 475 42.57 4.15 6.65
CA ALA A 475 43.05 5.42 6.13
C ALA A 475 44.26 5.21 5.22
N ILE A 476 44.41 6.09 4.23
CA ILE A 476 45.55 6.08 3.32
C ILE A 476 46.66 6.95 3.90
N VAL A 477 47.87 6.41 3.91
CA VAL A 477 49.10 7.13 4.26
C VAL A 477 49.99 7.18 3.03
N ALA A 478 50.12 8.37 2.46
CA ALA A 478 51.03 8.64 1.36
C ALA A 478 52.37 9.11 1.93
N ILE A 479 53.43 8.37 1.63
CA ILE A 479 54.79 8.66 2.06
C ILE A 479 55.58 9.06 0.82
N LYS A 480 56.05 10.30 0.81
CA LYS A 480 56.89 10.85 -0.26
C LYS A 480 58.35 10.67 0.10
N VAL A 481 59.11 10.05 -0.81
CA VAL A 481 60.56 9.92 -0.65
C VAL A 481 61.23 11.18 -1.19
N LEU A 482 61.99 11.84 -0.32
CA LEU A 482 62.75 13.04 -0.65
C LEU A 482 64.13 12.65 -1.19
N ASP A 483 64.47 13.30 -2.29
CA ASP A 483 65.70 13.13 -3.07
C ASP A 483 66.95 13.56 -2.33
N ILE A 484 68.00 12.78 -2.51
CA ILE A 484 69.37 13.07 -2.15
C ILE A 484 70.25 12.70 -3.33
N ASN A 485 71.17 13.58 -3.70
CA ASN A 485 72.09 13.33 -4.79
C ASN A 485 73.13 12.26 -4.43
N ASP A 486 72.78 10.98 -4.58
CA ASP A 486 73.63 9.82 -4.30
C ASP A 486 74.03 9.02 -5.55
N ASN A 487 73.45 9.37 -6.70
CA ASN A 487 73.71 8.77 -8.00
C ASN A 487 74.56 9.71 -8.88
N ALA A 488 75.79 9.29 -9.22
CA ALA A 488 76.62 10.05 -10.16
C ALA A 488 76.08 9.95 -11.59
N PRO A 489 76.27 10.97 -12.45
CA PRO A 489 75.84 10.93 -13.85
C PRO A 489 76.38 9.71 -14.61
N GLU A 490 75.55 8.99 -15.36
CA GLU A 490 75.98 7.84 -16.15
C GLU A 490 76.23 8.22 -17.63
N PHE A 491 77.25 7.60 -18.23
CA PHE A 491 77.53 7.76 -19.67
C PHE A 491 76.69 6.79 -20.48
N ALA A 492 75.95 7.29 -21.48
CA ALA A 492 74.99 6.50 -22.25
C ALA A 492 75.56 5.41 -23.20
N THR A 493 76.86 5.08 -23.15
CA THR A 493 77.57 3.92 -23.77
C THR A 493 79.10 4.18 -23.83
N GLU A 494 79.93 3.14 -24.04
CA GLU A 494 81.36 3.32 -24.35
C GLU A 494 81.53 4.03 -25.70
N TYR A 495 82.02 5.27 -25.68
CA TYR A 495 82.25 6.03 -26.90
C TYR A 495 83.66 5.75 -27.44
N GLU A 496 83.73 5.23 -28.66
CA GLU A 496 84.93 5.36 -29.51
C GLU A 496 84.77 6.60 -30.39
N ALA A 497 85.71 7.53 -30.30
CA ALA A 497 85.80 8.70 -31.17
C ALA A 497 86.92 8.50 -32.19
N PHE A 498 86.64 8.73 -33.47
CA PHE A 498 87.63 8.61 -34.54
C PHE A 498 88.14 9.99 -34.92
N LEU A 499 89.46 10.18 -34.91
CA LEU A 499 90.12 11.44 -35.22
C LEU A 499 91.00 11.29 -36.47
N CYS A 500 90.97 12.28 -37.35
CA CYS A 500 91.83 12.32 -38.53
C CYS A 500 93.26 12.74 -38.16
N GLU A 501 94.27 12.04 -38.69
CA GLU A 501 95.69 12.40 -38.50
C GLU A 501 96.06 13.83 -38.95
N ASN A 502 95.26 14.43 -39.86
CA ASN A 502 95.46 15.77 -40.43
C ASN A 502 94.33 16.77 -40.06
N GLY A 503 93.56 16.53 -38.99
CA GLY A 503 92.45 17.39 -38.57
C GLY A 503 92.89 18.76 -38.00
N LYS A 504 92.10 19.82 -38.24
CA LYS A 504 92.33 21.15 -37.62
C LYS A 504 91.79 21.19 -36.17
N PRO A 505 92.37 21.98 -35.25
CA PRO A 505 91.87 22.11 -33.88
C PRO A 505 90.39 22.52 -33.85
N GLY A 506 89.57 21.82 -33.05
CA GLY A 506 88.15 22.10 -32.86
C GLY A 506 87.17 21.36 -33.79
N GLN A 507 87.66 20.46 -34.65
CA GLN A 507 86.81 19.71 -35.60
C GLN A 507 86.52 18.28 -35.10
N VAL A 508 85.46 18.11 -34.31
CA VAL A 508 84.90 16.79 -33.96
C VAL A 508 83.70 16.54 -34.88
N ARG A 509 83.71 15.46 -35.68
CA ARG A 509 82.60 15.09 -36.58
C ARG A 509 82.19 13.63 -36.40
N GLY A 510 80.96 13.43 -35.89
CA GLY A 510 80.02 12.34 -36.19
C GLY A 510 80.41 10.88 -35.92
N HIS A 511 79.62 10.23 -35.05
CA HIS A 511 79.74 8.82 -34.62
C HIS A 511 79.41 7.77 -35.69
N GLN A 512 80.02 6.58 -35.56
CA GLN A 512 79.58 5.33 -36.19
C GLN A 512 79.56 4.23 -35.11
N SER A 513 78.42 3.58 -34.90
CA SER A 513 78.24 2.49 -33.92
C SER A 513 78.47 1.13 -34.56
N GLY A 514 79.40 0.34 -34.03
CA GLY A 514 79.65 -1.05 -34.44
C GLY A 514 80.45 -1.81 -33.38
N PRO A 515 80.24 -3.14 -33.22
CA PRO A 515 80.79 -3.92 -32.11
C PRO A 515 82.28 -4.24 -32.28
N PRO A 516 83.02 -4.47 -31.17
CA PRO A 516 84.47 -4.69 -31.21
C PRO A 516 84.83 -6.14 -31.57
N ALA A 517 85.75 -6.33 -32.52
CA ALA A 517 86.41 -7.61 -32.76
C ALA A 517 87.94 -7.46 -32.63
N ALA A 518 88.57 -8.43 -31.97
CA ALA A 518 89.93 -8.36 -31.45
C ALA A 518 91.05 -8.76 -32.46
N SER A 519 92.06 -7.87 -32.58
CA SER A 519 93.53 -8.08 -32.66
C SER A 519 94.21 -8.76 -33.89
N PRO A 520 95.53 -8.52 -34.17
CA PRO A 520 96.42 -7.38 -33.83
C PRO A 520 97.30 -6.78 -34.99
N SER A 521 97.91 -5.63 -34.66
CA SER A 521 99.17 -4.99 -35.14
C SER A 521 99.33 -4.34 -36.53
N HIS A 522 99.22 -3.00 -36.60
CA HIS A 522 100.35 -2.06 -36.78
C HIS A 522 99.88 -0.59 -36.58
N SER A 523 100.67 0.19 -35.82
CA SER A 523 100.54 1.60 -35.39
C SER A 523 99.29 2.43 -35.80
N SER A 524 98.14 2.21 -35.15
CA SER A 524 97.14 3.26 -34.92
C SER A 524 97.36 3.82 -33.52
N SER A 525 97.71 5.10 -33.37
CA SER A 525 97.81 5.73 -32.05
C SER A 525 96.41 5.83 -31.44
N THR A 526 96.16 4.99 -30.43
CA THR A 526 94.93 5.04 -29.62
C THR A 526 95.22 5.93 -28.41
N TYR A 527 94.39 6.94 -28.19
CA TYR A 527 94.48 7.84 -27.04
C TYR A 527 93.30 7.58 -26.12
N LEU A 528 93.55 7.50 -24.82
CA LEU A 528 92.52 7.35 -23.81
C LEU A 528 92.34 8.71 -23.14
N LEU A 529 91.16 9.32 -23.31
CA LEU A 529 90.83 10.59 -22.69
C LEU A 529 89.88 10.34 -21.50
N PRO A 530 90.32 10.51 -20.25
CA PRO A 530 89.40 10.48 -19.11
C PRO A 530 88.49 11.71 -19.17
N ILE A 531 87.19 11.48 -19.25
CA ILE A 531 86.15 12.50 -19.16
C ILE A 531 85.52 12.35 -17.79
N VAL A 532 85.55 13.41 -17.01
CA VAL A 532 84.83 13.51 -15.73
C VAL A 532 83.56 14.31 -15.97
N VAL A 533 82.41 13.73 -15.65
CA VAL A 533 81.14 14.46 -15.63
C VAL A 533 80.73 14.60 -14.17
N THR A 534 80.64 15.84 -13.72
CA THR A 534 80.12 16.23 -12.40
C THR A 534 78.70 16.75 -12.56
N ASP A 535 77.78 16.28 -11.73
CA ASP A 535 76.48 16.94 -11.60
C ASP A 535 76.59 18.27 -10.82
N ASN A 536 75.45 18.94 -10.70
CA ASN A 536 75.28 20.16 -9.90
C ASN A 536 74.54 19.87 -8.59
N GLY A 537 74.53 18.62 -8.10
CA GLY A 537 73.89 18.26 -6.84
C GLY A 537 74.71 18.69 -5.62
N GLU A 538 74.14 18.53 -4.41
CA GLU A 538 74.82 18.80 -3.14
C GLU A 538 74.82 17.54 -2.24
N PRO A 539 75.99 16.91 -1.98
CA PRO A 539 77.29 17.17 -2.59
C PRO A 539 77.32 16.79 -4.09
N PRO A 540 78.17 17.45 -4.90
CA PRO A 540 78.26 17.12 -6.32
C PRO A 540 78.86 15.72 -6.49
N MET A 541 78.18 14.87 -7.25
CA MET A 541 78.65 13.53 -7.59
C MET A 541 79.29 13.54 -8.98
N SER A 542 80.36 12.78 -9.14
CA SER A 542 81.14 12.75 -10.38
C SER A 542 81.43 11.34 -10.82
N SER A 543 81.27 11.08 -12.12
CA SER A 543 81.67 9.85 -12.76
C SER A 543 82.82 10.13 -13.73
N THR A 544 83.75 9.18 -13.83
CA THR A 544 84.84 9.24 -14.81
C THR A 544 84.69 8.10 -15.79
N ASN A 545 84.62 8.41 -17.08
CA ASN A 545 84.67 7.41 -18.13
C ASN A 545 85.78 7.75 -19.12
N THR A 546 86.36 6.73 -19.77
CA THR A 546 87.45 6.90 -20.72
C THR A 546 86.92 6.88 -22.14
N LEU A 547 86.98 8.04 -22.81
CA LEU A 547 86.73 8.12 -24.24
C LEU A 547 87.94 7.55 -25.00
N THR A 548 87.70 6.50 -25.78
CA THR A 548 88.75 5.89 -26.60
C THR A 548 88.81 6.61 -27.93
N ILE A 549 89.92 7.31 -28.18
CA ILE A 549 90.16 8.03 -29.41
C ILE A 549 91.07 7.19 -30.31
N ARG A 550 90.58 6.82 -31.50
CA ARG A 550 91.39 6.14 -32.53
C ARG A 550 91.73 7.11 -33.65
N VAL A 551 93.02 7.25 -33.95
CA VAL A 551 93.47 8.06 -35.09
C VAL A 551 93.48 7.22 -36.37
N CYS A 552 92.71 7.64 -37.38
CA CYS A 552 92.57 6.96 -38.68
C CYS A 552 93.13 7.81 -39.83
N GLY A 553 93.51 7.15 -40.94
CA GLY A 553 93.92 7.82 -42.18
C GLY A 553 92.75 8.48 -42.90
N CYS A 554 92.96 9.68 -43.45
CA CYS A 554 91.88 10.53 -43.98
C CYS A 554 92.08 10.99 -45.42
N SER A 555 90.96 11.19 -46.13
CA SER A 555 90.92 11.79 -47.46
C SER A 555 91.31 13.28 -47.41
N ARG A 556 91.68 13.87 -48.56
CA ARG A 556 92.03 15.31 -48.70
C ARG A 556 90.91 16.27 -48.25
N ASP A 557 89.68 15.78 -48.12
CA ASP A 557 88.50 16.54 -47.69
C ASP A 557 88.16 16.38 -46.18
N GLY A 558 89.02 15.71 -45.40
CA GLY A 558 88.88 15.58 -43.94
C GLY A 558 87.88 14.53 -43.46
N PHE A 559 87.45 13.63 -44.35
CA PHE A 559 86.66 12.45 -43.98
C PHE A 559 87.57 11.24 -43.70
N VAL A 560 87.25 10.48 -42.63
CA VAL A 560 87.91 9.22 -42.28
C VAL A 560 87.64 8.21 -43.39
N GLN A 561 88.69 7.75 -44.07
CA GLN A 561 88.53 7.00 -45.33
C GLN A 561 88.67 5.48 -45.14
N SER A 562 89.48 5.04 -44.17
CA SER A 562 89.64 3.63 -43.82
C SER A 562 90.44 3.51 -42.53
N CYS A 563 89.95 2.70 -41.59
CA CYS A 563 90.73 2.23 -40.46
C CYS A 563 91.06 0.72 -40.56
N ASN A 564 90.76 0.05 -41.70
CA ASN A 564 91.11 -1.34 -42.03
C ASN A 564 90.89 -1.61 -43.56
N VAL A 565 91.84 -2.24 -44.25
CA VAL A 565 91.75 -2.81 -45.63
C VAL A 565 92.41 -4.20 -45.59
N GLU A 566 91.98 -5.29 -46.23
CA GLU A 566 91.09 -5.56 -47.36
C GLU A 566 90.51 -7.00 -47.25
N ALA A 567 89.56 -7.33 -48.13
CA ALA A 567 88.71 -8.52 -48.11
C ALA A 567 89.40 -9.85 -48.46
N PHE A 568 89.00 -10.94 -47.79
CA PHE A 568 89.25 -12.31 -48.23
C PHE A 568 87.96 -13.13 -48.15
N VAL A 569 87.56 -13.70 -49.29
CA VAL A 569 86.36 -14.53 -49.47
C VAL A 569 86.64 -15.94 -48.93
N LEU A 570 85.89 -16.40 -47.93
CA LEU A 570 85.90 -17.78 -47.44
C LEU A 570 84.48 -18.24 -47.06
N PRO A 571 84.23 -19.56 -47.06
CA PRO A 571 82.96 -20.15 -47.48
C PRO A 571 81.91 -20.17 -46.38
N ILE A 572 80.64 -20.02 -46.78
CA ILE A 572 79.49 -20.29 -45.93
C ILE A 572 79.43 -21.80 -45.71
N GLY A 573 79.92 -22.24 -44.56
CA GLY A 573 79.76 -23.59 -44.05
C GLY A 573 79.39 -23.50 -42.58
N LEU A 574 78.09 -23.39 -42.28
CA LEU A 574 77.57 -23.65 -40.94
C LEU A 574 77.99 -25.08 -40.56
N SER A 575 78.87 -25.20 -39.56
CA SER A 575 79.20 -26.48 -38.94
C SER A 575 77.90 -27.22 -38.60
N MET A 576 77.84 -28.53 -38.90
CA MET A 576 76.71 -29.38 -38.52
C MET A 576 76.34 -29.24 -37.03
N GLY A 577 77.29 -28.89 -36.17
CA GLY A 577 77.04 -28.58 -34.76
C GLY A 577 76.22 -27.31 -34.53
N ALA A 578 76.39 -26.26 -35.35
CA ALA A 578 75.60 -25.03 -35.26
C ALA A 578 74.17 -25.23 -35.78
N LEU A 579 73.99 -26.03 -36.84
CA LEU A 579 72.65 -26.42 -37.30
C LEU A 579 71.94 -27.28 -36.25
N ILE A 580 72.63 -28.22 -35.61
CA ILE A 580 72.06 -29.03 -34.52
C ILE A 580 71.72 -28.16 -33.30
N ALA A 581 72.55 -27.18 -32.95
CA ALA A 581 72.28 -26.26 -31.84
C ALA A 581 71.08 -25.34 -32.13
N ILE A 582 70.98 -24.79 -33.35
CA ILE A 582 69.84 -23.97 -33.77
C ILE A 582 68.57 -24.82 -33.79
N LEU A 583 68.63 -26.06 -34.30
CA LEU A 583 67.48 -26.96 -34.36
C LEU A 583 67.07 -27.42 -32.95
N ALA A 584 68.01 -27.62 -32.02
CA ALA A 584 67.73 -27.87 -30.61
C ALA A 584 67.08 -26.66 -29.91
N CYS A 585 67.55 -25.43 -30.17
CA CYS A 585 66.93 -24.21 -29.63
C CYS A 585 65.51 -23.99 -30.18
N VAL A 586 65.28 -24.28 -31.46
CA VAL A 586 63.94 -24.18 -32.07
C VAL A 586 62.99 -25.24 -31.50
N ILE A 587 63.45 -26.47 -31.27
CA ILE A 587 62.65 -27.52 -30.62
C ILE A 587 62.35 -27.13 -29.16
N LEU A 588 63.32 -26.58 -28.42
CA LEU A 588 63.13 -26.16 -27.04
C LEU A 588 62.14 -24.98 -26.92
N LEU A 589 62.21 -24.01 -27.84
CA LEU A 589 61.22 -22.94 -27.95
C LEU A 589 59.83 -23.46 -28.29
N LEU A 590 59.71 -24.43 -29.20
CA LEU A 590 58.41 -25.05 -29.52
C LEU A 590 57.82 -25.79 -28.32
N VAL A 591 58.64 -26.49 -27.53
CA VAL A 591 58.18 -27.14 -26.29
C VAL A 591 57.71 -26.11 -25.26
N ILE A 592 58.43 -25.00 -25.08
CA ILE A 592 58.01 -23.91 -24.18
C ILE A 592 56.70 -23.26 -24.67
N VAL A 593 56.55 -23.03 -25.97
CA VAL A 593 55.32 -22.48 -26.55
C VAL A 593 54.15 -23.45 -26.40
N VAL A 594 54.35 -24.75 -26.63
CA VAL A 594 53.30 -25.76 -26.41
C VAL A 594 52.93 -25.85 -24.93
N LEU A 595 53.90 -25.85 -24.01
CA LEU A 595 53.66 -25.79 -22.56
C LEU A 595 52.86 -24.54 -22.19
N PHE A 596 53.25 -23.37 -22.69
CA PHE A 596 52.56 -22.11 -22.46
C PHE A 596 51.13 -22.12 -23.02
N VAL A 597 50.92 -22.70 -24.20
CA VAL A 597 49.59 -22.86 -24.81
C VAL A 597 48.74 -23.85 -24.03
N THR A 598 49.30 -24.97 -23.56
CA THR A 598 48.56 -25.94 -22.72
C THR A 598 48.22 -25.38 -21.34
N LEU A 599 49.12 -24.61 -20.72
CA LEU A 599 48.87 -23.91 -19.46
C LEU A 599 47.85 -22.77 -19.62
N ARG A 600 47.87 -22.03 -20.75
CA ARG A 600 46.82 -21.07 -21.08
C ARG A 600 45.47 -21.76 -21.36
N ARG A 601 45.48 -22.93 -21.98
CA ARG A 601 44.25 -23.68 -22.28
C ARG A 601 43.62 -24.31 -21.03
N HIS A 602 44.41 -24.59 -19.99
CA HIS A 602 43.90 -24.98 -18.67
C HIS A 602 43.47 -23.78 -17.79
N LYS A 603 43.83 -22.55 -18.16
CA LYS A 603 43.43 -21.31 -17.45
C LYS A 603 42.28 -20.55 -18.10
N ASN A 604 41.83 -20.98 -19.28
CA ASN A 604 40.71 -20.38 -19.98
C ASN A 604 39.55 -21.36 -20.08
N GLU A 605 38.98 -21.74 -18.94
CA GLU A 605 37.52 -21.88 -18.87
C GLU A 605 36.92 -20.47 -18.81
N PRO A 606 35.79 -20.19 -19.48
CA PRO A 606 35.20 -18.86 -19.50
C PRO A 606 34.67 -18.50 -18.11
N LEU A 607 35.28 -17.48 -17.50
CA LEU A 607 34.70 -16.75 -16.38
C LEU A 607 33.48 -15.99 -16.89
N ILE A 608 32.30 -16.42 -16.42
CA ILE A 608 31.11 -15.59 -16.35
C ILE A 608 31.46 -14.39 -15.47
N ILE A 609 31.42 -13.20 -16.06
CA ILE A 609 31.44 -11.92 -15.35
C ILE A 609 30.10 -11.83 -14.62
N LYS A 610 30.15 -12.03 -13.30
CA LYS A 610 29.18 -11.46 -12.36
C LYS A 610 29.78 -10.13 -11.90
N ASP A 611 29.06 -9.05 -12.19
CA ASP A 611 29.25 -7.78 -11.51
C ASP A 611 28.85 -7.91 -10.03
N ASP A 612 29.64 -7.24 -9.20
CA ASP A 612 29.40 -6.80 -7.83
C ASP A 612 29.09 -7.84 -6.74
N GLU A 613 30.14 -8.21 -5.98
CA GLU A 613 29.99 -8.62 -4.59
C GLU A 613 30.08 -7.39 -3.67
N ASP A 614 28.91 -6.92 -3.24
CA ASP A 614 28.72 -6.36 -1.91
C ASP A 614 27.91 -7.38 -1.09
N VAL A 615 28.59 -7.96 -0.10
CA VAL A 615 28.10 -8.50 1.18
C VAL A 615 26.91 -9.48 1.13
N ARG A 616 27.20 -10.79 1.23
CA ARG A 616 26.48 -11.76 2.09
C ARG A 616 27.09 -13.17 1.99
N GLU A 617 28.00 -13.50 2.89
CA GLU A 617 28.18 -14.88 3.35
C GLU A 617 28.13 -14.93 4.88
N ASN A 618 26.96 -15.34 5.39
CA ASN A 618 26.80 -16.09 6.63
C ASN A 618 25.38 -16.67 6.63
N ILE A 619 25.16 -17.70 5.81
CA ILE A 619 24.06 -18.66 6.00
C ILE A 619 24.69 -20.05 5.99
N ILE A 620 24.98 -20.50 7.20
CA ILE A 620 25.28 -21.90 7.50
C ILE A 620 24.05 -22.72 7.12
N ARG A 621 24.21 -23.71 6.25
CA ARG A 621 23.17 -24.70 5.93
C ARG A 621 23.20 -25.80 6.97
N TYR A 622 22.00 -26.21 7.35
CA TYR A 622 21.68 -27.15 8.44
C TYR A 622 21.93 -28.62 8.08
N ASP A 623 23.05 -28.92 7.40
CA ASP A 623 23.42 -30.28 6.99
C ASP A 623 24.81 -30.71 7.50
N ASP A 624 25.55 -29.83 8.21
CA ASP A 624 26.93 -30.07 8.67
C ASP A 624 27.12 -30.15 10.21
N GLU A 625 26.05 -30.20 11.01
CA GLU A 625 26.16 -30.56 12.44
C GLU A 625 25.49 -31.90 12.72
N GLY A 626 26.30 -32.82 13.23
CA GLY A 626 25.91 -34.17 13.56
C GLY A 626 24.70 -34.22 14.49
N GLY A 627 23.75 -35.06 14.13
CA GLY A 627 22.65 -35.46 14.99
C GLY A 627 23.17 -36.08 16.28
N GLY A 628 22.97 -35.36 17.38
CA GLY A 628 22.70 -35.94 18.69
C GLY A 628 21.19 -35.91 18.89
N GLU A 629 20.53 -37.03 18.61
CA GLU A 629 19.21 -37.32 19.17
C GLU A 629 19.39 -37.54 20.67
N GLU A 630 18.88 -36.64 21.50
CA GLU A 630 18.28 -37.02 22.78
C GLU A 630 17.25 -35.96 23.17
N ASP A 631 16.07 -36.47 23.52
CA ASP A 631 14.96 -35.80 24.19
C ASP A 631 14.10 -34.82 23.36
N THR A 632 12.99 -35.32 22.82
CA THR A 632 11.63 -34.84 23.18
C THR A 632 10.56 -35.65 22.44
N GLU A 633 10.08 -36.70 23.12
CA GLU A 633 8.78 -37.27 22.80
C GLU A 633 7.64 -36.29 23.15
N ALA A 634 6.53 -36.45 22.41
CA ALA A 634 5.17 -36.04 22.71
C ALA A 634 4.78 -34.56 22.45
N PHE A 635 3.99 -34.33 21.39
CA PHE A 635 2.56 -33.98 21.52
C PHE A 635 1.83 -34.25 20.19
N ASP A 636 0.88 -35.18 20.24
CA ASP A 636 0.00 -35.58 19.12
C ASP A 636 -1.26 -34.71 19.12
N ILE A 637 -1.41 -33.88 18.08
CA ILE A 637 -2.56 -32.97 17.87
C ILE A 637 -3.79 -33.69 17.25
N ALA A 638 -3.74 -35.00 17.04
CA ALA A 638 -4.88 -35.76 16.51
C ALA A 638 -6.05 -35.99 17.50
N THR A 639 -6.04 -35.41 18.70
CA THR A 639 -7.14 -35.55 19.68
C THR A 639 -8.27 -34.53 19.55
N LEU A 640 -8.25 -33.62 18.56
CA LEU A 640 -9.28 -32.58 18.45
C LEU A 640 -10.27 -32.69 17.28
N GLN A 641 -10.32 -33.81 16.55
CA GLN A 641 -11.40 -34.04 15.58
C GLN A 641 -11.81 -35.51 15.53
N ASN A 642 -12.71 -35.90 16.44
CA ASN A 642 -13.64 -36.98 16.16
C ASN A 642 -14.92 -36.82 17.00
N PRO A 643 -16.07 -36.48 16.41
CA PRO A 643 -17.35 -36.89 16.95
C PRO A 643 -17.66 -38.30 16.42
N ASP A 644 -17.97 -39.20 17.35
CA ASP A 644 -18.67 -40.47 17.12
C ASP A 644 -17.90 -41.61 16.43
N GLY A 645 -17.18 -42.37 17.24
CA GLY A 645 -16.85 -43.76 16.95
C GLY A 645 -17.96 -44.70 17.41
N ILE A 646 -18.78 -45.21 16.48
CA ILE A 646 -19.58 -46.43 16.69
C ILE A 646 -19.59 -47.28 15.41
N ASN A 647 -18.99 -48.48 15.54
CA ASN A 647 -19.08 -49.68 14.69
C ASN A 647 -18.21 -49.81 13.42
N GLY A 648 -17.09 -50.54 13.57
CA GLY A 648 -16.91 -51.84 12.87
C GLY A 648 -16.17 -51.90 11.53
N TYR A 649 -15.11 -52.71 11.51
CA TYR A 649 -14.50 -53.46 10.38
C TYR A 649 -13.68 -52.73 9.28
N LEU A 650 -12.40 -53.16 9.21
CA LEU A 650 -11.41 -53.07 8.11
C LEU A 650 -11.97 -53.62 6.77
N PRO A 651 -11.50 -53.23 5.54
CA PRO A 651 -10.12 -53.51 5.06
C PRO A 651 -9.50 -52.61 3.94
N ARG A 652 -8.22 -52.88 3.63
CA ARG A 652 -7.42 -52.35 2.49
C ARG A 652 -8.09 -52.56 1.12
N LYS A 653 -7.87 -51.64 0.18
CA LYS A 653 -7.38 -51.96 -1.18
C LYS A 653 -6.94 -50.75 -1.99
N ASP A 654 -5.84 -50.96 -2.70
CA ASP A 654 -5.25 -50.13 -3.74
C ASP A 654 -6.16 -49.97 -4.97
N ILE A 655 -5.84 -48.97 -5.81
CA ILE A 655 -6.06 -48.80 -7.27
C ILE A 655 -6.56 -47.38 -7.61
N LYS A 656 -5.72 -46.61 -8.31
CA LYS A 656 -6.15 -45.53 -9.23
C LYS A 656 -5.89 -46.01 -10.67
N PRO A 657 -6.81 -45.81 -11.63
CA PRO A 657 -6.62 -46.22 -13.00
C PRO A 657 -5.88 -45.17 -13.85
N ASP A 658 -5.03 -45.67 -14.72
CA ASP A 658 -4.38 -45.00 -15.85
C ASP A 658 -5.40 -44.56 -16.92
N LEU A 659 -5.09 -43.44 -17.59
CA LEU A 659 -5.50 -43.19 -18.96
C LEU A 659 -4.27 -42.77 -19.76
N GLN A 660 -3.86 -43.68 -20.64
CA GLN A 660 -2.74 -43.61 -21.57
C GLN A 660 -3.02 -42.66 -22.75
N PHE A 661 -1.96 -42.03 -23.26
CA PHE A 661 -1.83 -41.78 -24.70
C PHE A 661 -0.55 -42.44 -25.23
N MET A 662 -0.68 -43.14 -26.35
CA MET A 662 0.32 -43.97 -27.02
C MET A 662 1.40 -43.15 -27.77
N PRO A 663 2.59 -43.74 -28.00
CA PRO A 663 3.75 -43.07 -28.58
C PRO A 663 3.73 -43.08 -30.10
N ARG A 664 4.37 -42.09 -30.74
CA ARG A 664 4.77 -42.20 -32.15
C ARG A 664 6.29 -42.30 -32.28
N GLN A 665 6.66 -43.23 -33.14
CA GLN A 665 7.97 -43.86 -33.29
C GLN A 665 9.06 -42.91 -33.78
N GLY A 666 10.29 -43.17 -33.32
CA GLY A 666 11.50 -42.56 -33.84
C GLY A 666 11.88 -43.05 -35.23
N GLN A 667 12.63 -42.21 -35.95
CA GLN A 667 13.40 -42.58 -37.12
C GLN A 667 14.83 -42.01 -37.00
N HIS A 668 15.78 -42.77 -37.52
CA HIS A 668 17.20 -42.79 -37.17
C HIS A 668 18.08 -41.64 -37.69
N SER A 669 19.11 -41.34 -36.87
CA SER A 669 20.51 -40.92 -37.13
C SER A 669 20.93 -40.26 -38.47
N GLY A 670 21.48 -39.05 -38.34
CA GLY A 670 22.44 -38.43 -39.27
C GLY A 670 23.14 -37.22 -38.60
N PRO A 671 24.41 -36.92 -38.91
CA PRO A 671 25.25 -36.01 -38.12
C PRO A 671 25.11 -34.55 -38.56
N ASN A 672 25.39 -33.63 -37.62
CA ASN A 672 25.67 -32.19 -37.75
C ASN A 672 24.68 -31.28 -36.99
N GLY A 673 25.24 -30.18 -36.52
CA GLY A 673 24.74 -29.25 -35.49
C GLY A 673 23.25 -28.97 -35.46
N VAL A 674 22.71 -28.89 -34.24
CA VAL A 674 21.40 -28.30 -33.98
C VAL A 674 21.51 -26.82 -34.31
N ASP A 675 20.92 -26.41 -35.43
CA ASP A 675 20.80 -25.00 -35.79
C ASP A 675 19.78 -24.36 -34.86
N VAL A 676 20.27 -23.57 -33.90
CA VAL A 676 19.46 -22.91 -32.88
C VAL A 676 18.44 -21.97 -33.54
N ASP A 677 18.76 -21.43 -34.71
CA ASP A 677 17.84 -20.58 -35.47
C ASP A 677 16.64 -21.36 -36.00
N GLU A 678 16.83 -22.61 -36.44
CA GLU A 678 15.70 -23.43 -36.90
C GLU A 678 14.80 -23.85 -35.74
N PHE A 679 15.38 -24.16 -34.58
CA PHE A 679 14.61 -24.45 -33.36
C PHE A 679 13.80 -23.23 -32.88
N ILE A 680 14.40 -22.04 -32.89
CA ILE A 680 13.72 -20.80 -32.51
C ILE A 680 12.60 -20.47 -33.49
N ASN A 681 12.86 -20.54 -34.80
CA ASN A 681 11.85 -20.21 -35.81
C ASN A 681 10.65 -21.17 -35.80
N VAL A 682 10.87 -22.47 -35.53
CA VAL A 682 9.79 -23.46 -35.39
C VAL A 682 8.95 -23.16 -34.15
N ARG A 683 9.57 -22.83 -33.02
CA ARG A 683 8.85 -22.48 -31.78
C ARG A 683 8.10 -21.16 -31.88
N LEU A 684 8.65 -20.18 -32.59
CA LEU A 684 7.98 -18.90 -32.86
C LEU A 684 6.71 -19.13 -33.69
N HIS A 685 6.82 -19.95 -34.74
CA HIS A 685 5.68 -20.30 -35.60
C HIS A 685 4.61 -21.12 -34.86
N GLU A 686 4.99 -22.05 -33.97
CA GLU A 686 4.05 -22.80 -33.14
C GLU A 686 3.31 -21.91 -32.16
N ALA A 687 4.03 -20.98 -31.51
CA ALA A 687 3.42 -20.05 -30.58
C ALA A 687 2.44 -19.11 -31.29
N ASP A 688 2.80 -18.57 -32.46
CA ASP A 688 1.98 -17.60 -33.21
C ASP A 688 0.70 -18.18 -33.77
N ASN A 689 0.63 -19.50 -33.90
CA ASN A 689 -0.53 -20.22 -34.40
C ASN A 689 -1.23 -21.06 -33.32
N ASP A 690 -0.92 -20.87 -32.03
CA ASP A 690 -1.58 -21.57 -30.93
C ASP A 690 -3.01 -21.03 -30.72
N PRO A 691 -4.06 -21.81 -31.02
CA PRO A 691 -5.46 -21.38 -30.89
C PRO A 691 -5.96 -21.34 -29.45
N THR A 692 -5.16 -21.80 -28.48
CA THR A 692 -5.48 -21.79 -27.04
C THR A 692 -4.87 -20.61 -26.29
N ALA A 693 -3.96 -19.87 -26.94
CA ALA A 693 -3.34 -18.69 -26.36
C ALA A 693 -4.33 -17.50 -26.34
N PRO A 694 -4.46 -16.77 -25.22
CA PRO A 694 -5.38 -15.63 -25.12
C PRO A 694 -4.98 -14.51 -26.09
N PRO A 695 -5.95 -13.88 -26.79
CA PRO A 695 -5.68 -12.99 -27.93
C PRO A 695 -5.23 -11.56 -27.57
N TYR A 696 -5.09 -11.21 -26.29
CA TYR A 696 -4.59 -9.91 -25.84
C TYR A 696 -3.77 -10.05 -24.55
N ASP A 697 -2.55 -9.50 -24.54
CA ASP A 697 -1.86 -9.18 -23.29
C ASP A 697 -2.64 -8.06 -22.61
N SER A 698 -3.33 -8.40 -21.53
CA SER A 698 -4.04 -7.43 -20.71
C SER A 698 -3.03 -6.50 -20.03
N ILE A 699 -3.15 -5.20 -20.27
CA ILE A 699 -2.43 -4.10 -19.57
C ILE A 699 -2.77 -4.03 -18.04
N GLN A 700 -3.27 -5.12 -17.44
CA GLN A 700 -3.55 -5.22 -16.01
C GLN A 700 -2.45 -5.90 -15.20
N ILE A 701 -1.25 -6.09 -15.78
CA ILE A 701 -0.07 -6.58 -15.05
C ILE A 701 1.13 -5.66 -15.32
N TYR A 702 0.98 -4.37 -15.04
CA TYR A 702 2.12 -3.47 -14.81
C TYR A 702 1.80 -2.58 -13.61
N GLY A 703 1.85 -3.20 -12.43
CA GLY A 703 1.76 -2.51 -11.14
C GLY A 703 2.74 -3.06 -10.10
N TYR A 704 3.70 -3.90 -10.49
CA TYR A 704 4.66 -4.47 -9.55
C TYR A 704 5.98 -4.82 -10.25
N GLU A 705 6.87 -3.84 -10.35
CA GLU A 705 8.29 -4.12 -10.50
C GLU A 705 9.02 -3.76 -9.21
N GLY A 706 9.73 -4.76 -8.67
CA GLY A 706 10.65 -4.64 -7.54
C GLY A 706 10.82 -6.01 -6.88
N ARG A 707 11.96 -6.70 -6.94
CA ARG A 707 13.34 -6.28 -7.21
C ARG A 707 14.11 -7.42 -7.87
N GLY A 708 14.97 -7.10 -8.85
CA GLY A 708 16.02 -8.04 -9.30
C GLY A 708 16.36 -8.08 -10.79
N SER A 709 16.43 -6.94 -11.50
CA SER A 709 17.03 -6.90 -12.86
C SER A 709 18.02 -5.76 -12.98
N ILE A 710 19.18 -6.03 -13.58
CA ILE A 710 20.34 -5.14 -13.74
C ILE A 710 20.32 -4.42 -15.11
N ALA A 711 19.21 -4.50 -15.85
CA ALA A 711 19.02 -3.71 -17.06
C ALA A 711 18.33 -2.39 -16.69
N GLY A 712 18.97 -1.26 -17.02
CA GLY A 712 18.46 0.08 -16.75
C GLY A 712 17.02 0.27 -17.25
N SER A 713 16.16 0.80 -16.37
CA SER A 713 14.79 1.20 -16.70
C SER A 713 14.81 2.25 -17.82
N LEU A 714 14.01 2.03 -18.86
CA LEU A 714 13.83 2.92 -20.03
C LEU A 714 13.07 4.22 -19.71
N SER A 715 13.15 4.73 -18.48
CA SER A 715 12.45 5.96 -18.05
C SER A 715 13.34 7.21 -18.16
N SER A 716 14.49 7.12 -18.80
CA SER A 716 15.39 8.23 -19.12
C SER A 716 15.58 8.37 -20.62
N LEU A 717 14.49 8.63 -21.35
CA LEU A 717 14.56 9.38 -22.60
C LEU A 717 14.10 10.80 -22.31
N GLU A 718 15.05 11.64 -21.88
CA GLU A 718 14.96 13.06 -22.15
C GLU A 718 14.80 13.22 -23.67
N THR A 719 13.62 13.64 -24.10
CA THR A 719 13.38 14.16 -25.45
C THR A 719 14.12 15.47 -25.61
N ALA A 720 15.38 15.36 -26.02
CA ALA A 720 16.08 16.40 -26.74
C ALA A 720 16.02 16.09 -28.24
N SER A 721 14.93 16.48 -28.91
CA SER A 721 14.95 17.02 -30.28
C SER A 721 13.54 17.21 -30.83
N SER A 722 13.38 18.35 -31.49
CA SER A 722 12.22 18.84 -32.24
C SER A 722 11.83 17.94 -33.41
N ASP A 723 10.53 17.83 -33.65
CA ASP A 723 9.87 17.51 -34.93
C ASP A 723 10.52 16.43 -35.82
N SER A 724 10.12 15.18 -35.62
CA SER A 724 9.95 14.24 -36.73
C SER A 724 8.95 13.14 -36.35
N ASP A 725 8.03 12.84 -37.26
CA ASP A 725 6.93 11.90 -37.11
C ASP A 725 7.41 10.52 -36.64
N GLN A 726 6.90 10.05 -35.50
CA GLN A 726 7.17 8.71 -35.00
C GLN A 726 6.38 7.70 -35.85
N ASN A 727 7.05 7.07 -36.81
CA ASN A 727 6.45 6.02 -37.62
C ASN A 727 6.53 4.66 -36.89
N TYR A 728 5.36 4.08 -36.58
CA TYR A 728 5.18 2.79 -35.90
C TYR A 728 4.94 1.61 -36.86
N ASP A 729 5.09 1.81 -38.17
CA ASP A 729 4.81 0.78 -39.19
C ASP A 729 5.69 -0.48 -39.05
N TYR A 730 6.89 -0.37 -38.46
CA TYR A 730 7.78 -1.51 -38.23
C TYR A 730 7.19 -2.58 -37.30
N LEU A 731 6.22 -2.21 -36.44
CA LEU A 731 5.53 -3.17 -35.56
C LEU A 731 4.72 -4.21 -36.34
N ARG A 732 4.42 -3.96 -37.61
CA ARG A 732 3.75 -4.94 -38.49
C ARG A 732 4.67 -6.05 -38.98
N GLU A 733 5.99 -5.83 -38.94
CA GLU A 733 6.99 -6.82 -39.37
C GLU A 733 7.29 -7.85 -38.27
N TRP A 734 6.85 -7.61 -37.03
CA TRP A 734 7.13 -8.45 -35.85
C TRP A 734 6.17 -9.63 -35.68
N GLY A 735 5.37 -9.94 -36.70
CA GLY A 735 4.48 -11.09 -36.72
C GLY A 735 3.01 -10.77 -36.46
N PRO A 736 2.11 -11.77 -36.62
CA PRO A 736 0.66 -11.55 -36.66
C PRO A 736 0.08 -10.94 -35.38
N ARG A 737 0.73 -11.16 -34.23
CA ARG A 737 0.26 -10.68 -32.92
C ARG A 737 0.49 -9.18 -32.70
N PHE A 738 1.53 -8.61 -33.32
CA PHE A 738 1.85 -7.19 -33.21
C PHE A 738 1.19 -6.34 -34.31
N ARG A 739 0.61 -6.99 -35.33
CA ARG A 739 -0.12 -6.33 -36.42
C ARG A 739 -1.20 -5.38 -35.91
N ARG A 740 -1.97 -5.74 -34.88
CA ARG A 740 -3.03 -4.89 -34.33
C ARG A 740 -2.50 -3.66 -33.60
N LEU A 741 -1.33 -3.77 -32.94
CA LEU A 741 -0.63 -2.63 -32.34
C LEU A 741 -0.08 -1.70 -33.43
N GLY A 742 0.52 -2.27 -34.48
CA GLY A 742 0.97 -1.52 -35.65
C GLY A 742 -0.17 -0.89 -36.47
N GLU A 743 -1.42 -1.33 -36.31
CA GLU A 743 -2.62 -0.69 -36.87
C GLU A 743 -3.15 0.43 -35.95
N LEU A 744 -3.03 0.27 -34.63
CA LEU A 744 -3.54 1.24 -33.65
C LEU A 744 -2.71 2.52 -33.58
N TYR A 745 -1.39 2.40 -33.81
CA TYR A 745 -0.42 3.49 -33.65
C TYR A 745 0.13 4.06 -34.97
N SER A 746 -0.28 3.53 -36.12
CA SER A 746 0.07 4.12 -37.42
C SER A 746 -0.77 5.37 -37.70
N VAL A 747 -0.14 6.54 -37.66
CA VAL A 747 -0.79 7.83 -37.91
C VAL A 747 -0.84 8.12 -39.42
N GLY A 748 -1.96 7.73 -40.05
CA GLY A 748 -2.64 8.42 -41.16
C GLY A 748 -1.96 8.57 -42.54
N GLU A 749 -2.37 7.75 -43.51
CA GLU A 749 -2.51 8.19 -44.91
C GLU A 749 -4.00 8.48 -45.22
N LYS A 750 -4.27 9.72 -45.61
CA LYS A 750 -5.56 10.19 -46.12
C LYS A 750 -5.98 9.37 -47.34
N ALA A 751 -7.11 8.68 -47.26
CA ALA A 751 -7.89 8.33 -48.44
C ALA A 751 -8.75 9.54 -48.83
N SER A 752 -8.45 10.11 -49.99
CA SER A 752 -9.23 11.12 -50.69
C SER A 752 -10.57 10.55 -51.20
N GLU A 753 -11.62 11.35 -51.03
CA GLU A 753 -12.95 11.30 -51.67
C GLU A 753 -12.91 10.97 -53.19
N PRO A 754 -13.99 10.40 -53.75
CA PRO A 754 -15.28 11.09 -53.89
C PRO A 754 -16.48 10.46 -53.17
#